data_AF-A0A0G2EL33-F1
#
_entry.id   AF-A0A0G2EL33-F1
#
_cell.length_a   1.000
_cell.length_b   1.000
_cell.length_c   1.000
_cell.angle_alpha   90.00
_cell.angle_beta   90.00
_cell.angle_gamma   90.00
#
_symmetry.space_group_name_H-M   'P 1'
#
loop_
_entity.id
_entity.type
_entity.pdbx_description
1 polymer ?
#
loop_
_entity_poly.entity_id
_entity_poly.type
_entity_poly.pdbx_seq_one_letter_code
_entity_poly.pdbx_strand_id
1 'polypeptide(L)'
;MTTTNEKDVASYSIPEETESIFREGILKNPLIAKLLPPEAQELAGNVRFEGSRLPSVPINWRFAESVSSLKALEATMVNVLLKRKYNVQPQKVTINTDHAQLFFMSLITNTLGGEPFGVARPSKDPTLAALAAAKFPTHWDRHDHLGSAHRVAATNIYRCADGRFFHVHGSMDPAPTLRMLGLPPDGDATDDHEEACKPFIEAVGKWRADDLQRAASDEARQAGTVCWTADEYAASEHGRANAGVGLWEVDAFFFADGGRQAPGWWPEYEGGSLKTAPERPLAGLKVVDLTRMVAAPATTRGLAELGASVMRVTGPHVTDHHGCFVDLNWGKWNACLDFRDEGERRKCVELIREADVVVTGYRPGVLDKYGFSYEGLFDICKDRDRGLIVVRENSYGWHGPWSYRSGWQQISDANCGVSMEFGRAMGNDEPVTPVFPNSDYCTGICGIVGTLDAIMRRAQHGGSYKVDIALNYYSQWLVNSVGTYPQAVWEDVWARNGKQVFRHYHHMLYTIPRFLAMMMKNSSHVLFKPEFFEERPSGYLGHPIRTPKPVAKFEVADGVPDEQRVKLGFNSILAMAANTFRFLDLPGEIRNRIYEMMLVRPKVNIAARYISARSTDVAFVRIPFKARRAFTYISNKHAQNMTYEAESKQGFQAFINVLLVNRQVYREAASIFYSQNTFSFAPNVAPTRASNAPMATGEVNSTLSLGACDAFFHDRPAAALARLQRLELFIMDGAFEIGRRKPRSFGRHVQSTQVINLVAALNRHVPGALAHLSLRLGGTTPQKRKTRYWLTELFRLRKVKSLAVRWEADARHDDGKFMVRWTAILRRWLLQGAGQVTMQNIRVTRRHLAVQTWGAVLWKRTSDRLVVVECHDDAQGRSLLPPPARLAPLIRGASRFVDREDENYYPLPMPRDFRFRARSRFGPQRELGDSDKEDWDMEDGGDADSLIEVDTGA
;
A
#
# COMPACT_ATOMS: atom_id res chain seq x y z
N MET A 1 -2.06 41.83 44.30
CA MET A 1 -2.95 42.60 43.43
C MET A 1 -2.15 43.68 42.73
N THR A 2 -1.42 43.30 41.69
CA THR A 2 -0.86 44.23 40.69
C THR A 2 -1.93 44.44 39.64
N THR A 3 -2.38 45.68 39.46
CA THR A 3 -3.29 46.13 38.42
C THR A 3 -2.75 45.74 37.04
N THR A 4 -3.18 44.60 36.52
CA THR A 4 -3.06 44.29 35.09
C THR A 4 -3.91 45.31 34.35
N ASN A 5 -3.30 46.17 33.53
CA ASN A 5 -4.02 46.95 32.52
C ASN A 5 -4.88 45.96 31.73
N GLU A 6 -6.20 45.93 31.99
CA GLU A 6 -7.12 45.14 31.19
C GLU A 6 -7.02 45.64 29.75
N LYS A 7 -6.51 44.80 28.85
CA LYS A 7 -6.48 45.12 27.43
C LYS A 7 -7.91 45.24 26.94
N ASP A 8 -8.23 46.38 26.33
CA ASP A 8 -9.49 46.61 25.65
C ASP A 8 -9.48 45.97 24.24
N VAL A 9 -10.62 46.00 23.55
CA VAL A 9 -10.75 45.45 22.19
C VAL A 9 -9.80 46.14 21.20
N ALA A 10 -9.53 47.44 21.37
CA ALA A 10 -8.69 48.20 20.46
C ALA A 10 -7.21 47.76 20.52
N SER A 11 -6.71 47.47 21.72
CA SER A 11 -5.32 47.08 21.98
C SER A 11 -5.06 45.57 21.81
N TYR A 12 -6.09 44.72 21.76
CA TYR A 12 -5.93 43.28 21.61
C TYR A 12 -5.49 42.85 20.19
N SER A 13 -4.64 41.83 20.11
CA SER A 13 -4.12 41.27 18.86
C SER A 13 -3.74 39.80 19.04
N ILE A 14 -4.46 38.88 18.39
CA ILE A 14 -4.16 37.44 18.46
C ILE A 14 -2.69 37.14 18.09
N PRO A 15 -2.09 37.68 17.00
CA PRO A 15 -0.69 37.42 16.69
C PRO A 15 0.28 37.86 17.81
N GLU A 16 0.05 39.03 18.41
CA GLU A 16 0.92 39.56 19.50
C GLU A 16 0.76 38.74 20.80
N GLU A 17 -0.48 38.38 21.16
CA GLU A 17 -0.76 37.51 22.31
C GLU A 17 -0.19 36.11 22.10
N THR A 18 -0.29 35.58 20.88
CA THR A 18 0.31 34.30 20.50
C THR A 18 1.83 34.36 20.68
N GLU A 19 2.48 35.44 20.22
CA GLU A 19 3.91 35.62 20.41
C GLU A 19 4.29 35.68 21.89
N SER A 20 3.51 36.40 22.71
CA SER A 20 3.71 36.46 24.16
C SER A 20 3.57 35.09 24.81
N ILE A 21 2.52 34.32 24.47
CA ILE A 21 2.30 32.96 24.98
C ILE A 21 3.43 32.03 24.53
N PHE A 22 3.88 32.14 23.29
CA PHE A 22 4.99 31.33 22.77
C PHE A 22 6.28 31.65 23.53
N ARG A 23 6.61 32.92 23.76
CA ARG A 23 7.85 33.32 24.45
C ARG A 23 7.80 33.06 25.96
N GLU A 24 6.76 33.51 26.64
CA GLU A 24 6.66 33.46 28.10
C GLU A 24 6.00 32.16 28.58
N GLY A 25 4.90 31.75 27.94
CA GLY A 25 4.11 30.58 28.32
C GLY A 25 4.68 29.23 27.88
N ILE A 26 5.65 29.22 26.95
CA ILE A 26 6.33 28.00 26.47
C ILE A 26 7.84 28.10 26.67
N LEU A 27 8.52 29.01 25.97
CA LEU A 27 9.99 29.00 25.91
C LEU A 27 10.65 29.33 27.26
N LYS A 28 10.06 30.23 28.04
CA LYS A 28 10.52 30.61 29.39
C LYS A 28 9.77 29.89 30.52
N ASN A 29 8.73 29.13 30.20
CA ASN A 29 7.96 28.41 31.21
C ASN A 29 8.85 27.32 31.85
N PRO A 30 9.09 27.35 33.18
CA PRO A 30 10.05 26.45 33.82
C PRO A 30 9.68 24.97 33.70
N LEU A 31 8.40 24.64 33.51
CA LEU A 31 7.93 23.27 33.33
C LEU A 31 8.23 22.72 31.92
N ILE A 32 8.39 23.61 30.93
CA ILE A 32 8.59 23.25 29.51
C ILE A 32 10.03 23.54 29.08
N ALA A 33 10.59 24.70 29.43
CA ALA A 33 11.91 25.18 29.03
C ALA A 33 13.02 24.17 29.34
N LYS A 34 12.92 23.45 30.46
CA LYS A 34 13.88 22.40 30.87
C LYS A 34 13.96 21.21 29.89
N LEU A 35 12.94 21.02 29.06
CA LEU A 35 12.86 19.96 28.06
C LEU A 35 13.41 20.41 26.71
N LEU A 36 13.48 21.72 26.47
CA LEU A 36 13.87 22.27 25.17
C LEU A 36 15.39 22.17 24.96
N PRO A 37 15.83 21.88 23.72
CA PRO A 37 17.22 22.04 23.31
C PRO A 37 17.73 23.48 23.58
N PRO A 38 19.00 23.67 23.98
CA PRO A 38 19.54 25.00 24.29
C PRO A 38 19.38 26.03 23.15
N GLU A 39 19.49 25.59 21.90
CA GLU A 39 19.33 26.43 20.71
C GLU A 39 17.88 26.75 20.35
N ALA A 40 16.88 26.12 20.98
CA ALA A 40 15.47 26.33 20.65
C ALA A 40 15.05 27.80 20.88
N GLN A 41 15.58 28.45 21.92
CA GLN A 41 15.32 29.86 22.22
C GLN A 41 15.78 30.79 21.08
N GLU A 42 16.97 30.53 20.53
CA GLU A 42 17.53 31.28 19.40
C GLU A 42 16.71 31.01 18.14
N LEU A 43 16.43 29.74 17.85
CA LEU A 43 15.73 29.32 16.64
C LEU A 43 14.27 29.75 16.60
N ALA A 44 13.64 29.94 17.77
CA ALA A 44 12.31 30.53 17.90
C ALA A 44 12.23 31.95 17.31
N GLY A 45 13.35 32.68 17.21
CA GLY A 45 13.42 33.98 16.53
C GLY A 45 13.12 33.93 15.03
N ASN A 46 13.09 32.74 14.43
CA ASN A 46 12.72 32.56 13.03
C ASN A 46 11.21 32.40 12.81
N VAL A 47 10.41 32.35 13.88
CA VAL A 47 8.96 32.23 13.78
C VAL A 47 8.31 33.61 13.85
N ARG A 48 7.40 33.89 12.92
CA ARG A 48 6.53 35.08 12.94
C ARG A 48 5.06 34.69 12.92
N PHE A 49 4.23 35.55 13.49
CA PHE A 49 2.79 35.40 13.55
C PHE A 49 2.10 36.44 12.68
N GLU A 50 1.08 36.01 11.95
CA GLU A 50 0.19 36.88 11.16
C GLU A 50 -1.26 36.43 11.34
N GLY A 51 -2.23 37.26 10.98
CA GLY A 51 -3.65 36.91 11.06
C GLY A 51 -4.49 38.07 11.54
N SER A 52 -5.76 37.79 11.84
CA SER A 52 -6.70 38.79 12.33
C SER A 52 -6.41 39.15 13.78
N ARG A 53 -6.66 40.41 14.14
CA ARG A 53 -6.41 40.92 15.50
C ARG A 53 -7.38 40.34 16.53
N LEU A 54 -8.62 40.08 16.16
CA LEU A 54 -9.71 39.72 17.07
C LEU A 54 -10.20 38.28 16.87
N PRO A 55 -10.70 37.63 17.93
CA PRO A 55 -11.17 36.25 17.86
C PRO A 55 -12.41 36.07 17.00
N SER A 56 -12.46 34.88 16.38
CA SER A 56 -13.51 34.47 15.45
C SER A 56 -14.41 33.37 16.01
N VAL A 57 -13.87 32.51 16.89
CA VAL A 57 -14.62 31.43 17.55
C VAL A 57 -15.24 31.98 18.85
N PRO A 58 -16.57 31.92 19.04
CA PRO A 58 -17.24 32.48 20.21
C PRO A 58 -17.12 31.56 21.44
N ILE A 59 -15.88 31.37 21.91
CA ILE A 59 -15.52 30.73 23.17
C ILE A 59 -14.64 31.68 24.00
N ASN A 60 -14.75 31.65 25.33
CA ASN A 60 -13.99 32.55 26.21
C ASN A 60 -12.51 32.18 26.32
N TRP A 61 -12.15 30.93 26.04
CA TRP A 61 -10.78 30.42 26.05
C TRP A 61 -10.00 30.86 24.82
N ARG A 62 -8.71 31.20 25.00
CA ARG A 62 -7.80 31.67 23.94
C ARG A 62 -7.29 30.52 23.04
N PHE A 63 -8.23 29.82 22.39
CA PHE A 63 -7.94 28.64 21.57
C PHE A 63 -7.03 28.97 20.38
N ALA A 64 -7.26 30.11 19.71
CA ALA A 64 -6.47 30.53 18.55
C ALA A 64 -4.98 30.70 18.90
N GLU A 65 -4.70 31.38 20.02
CA GLU A 65 -3.37 31.61 20.53
C GLU A 65 -2.72 30.31 21.03
N SER A 66 -3.50 29.44 21.69
CA SER A 66 -3.00 28.17 22.20
C SER A 66 -2.51 27.25 21.07
N VAL A 67 -3.31 27.05 20.00
CA VAL A 67 -2.92 26.18 18.89
C VAL A 67 -1.80 26.80 18.07
N SER A 68 -1.81 28.13 17.89
CA SER A 68 -0.79 28.84 17.10
C SER A 68 0.58 28.81 17.78
N SER A 69 0.63 29.00 19.11
CA SER A 69 1.88 28.94 19.88
C SER A 69 2.44 27.52 19.95
N LEU A 70 1.58 26.50 20.03
CA LEU A 70 2.02 25.10 19.91
C LEU A 70 2.55 24.77 18.51
N LYS A 71 1.94 25.29 17.44
CA LYS A 71 2.47 25.15 16.07
C LYS A 71 3.81 25.89 15.88
N ALA A 72 4.01 27.02 16.55
CA ALA A 72 5.31 27.69 16.58
C ALA A 72 6.38 26.86 17.31
N LEU A 73 6.01 26.19 18.40
CA LEU A 73 6.89 25.26 19.10
C LEU A 73 7.27 24.06 18.21
N GLU A 74 6.28 23.45 17.54
CA GLU A 74 6.51 22.38 16.56
C GLU A 74 7.51 22.82 15.47
N ALA A 75 7.28 23.99 14.86
CA ALA A 75 8.14 24.53 13.82
C ALA A 75 9.57 24.83 14.33
N THR A 76 9.69 25.34 15.56
CA THR A 76 11.00 25.60 16.19
C THR A 76 11.77 24.30 16.37
N MET A 77 11.10 23.24 16.86
CA MET A 77 11.73 21.93 17.03
C MET A 77 12.10 21.28 15.70
N VAL A 78 11.33 21.51 14.63
CA VAL A 78 11.73 21.13 13.26
C VAL A 78 12.99 21.87 12.84
N ASN A 79 13.13 23.19 13.08
CA ASN A 79 14.36 23.92 12.80
C ASN A 79 15.57 23.39 13.60
N VAL A 80 15.37 22.98 14.87
CA VAL A 80 16.43 22.31 15.64
C VAL A 80 16.83 20.99 14.97
N LEU A 81 15.85 20.18 14.54
CA LEU A 81 16.11 18.92 13.83
C LEU A 81 16.87 19.16 12.51
N LEU A 82 16.49 20.17 11.73
CA LEU A 82 17.18 20.55 10.49
C LEU A 82 18.65 20.88 10.73
N LYS A 83 18.93 21.67 11.77
CA LYS A 83 20.29 22.03 12.17
C LYS A 83 21.08 20.80 12.63
N ARG A 84 20.51 19.97 13.51
CA ARG A 84 21.21 18.83 14.13
C ARG A 84 21.40 17.62 13.21
N LYS A 85 20.40 17.27 12.40
CA LYS A 85 20.43 16.07 11.53
C LYS A 85 20.98 16.38 10.14
N TYR A 86 20.53 17.48 9.55
CA TYR A 86 20.79 17.78 8.13
C TYR A 86 21.86 18.86 7.92
N ASN A 87 22.31 19.52 8.99
CA ASN A 87 23.23 20.67 8.92
C ASN A 87 22.73 21.76 7.95
N VAL A 88 21.41 21.98 7.95
CA VAL A 88 20.74 22.99 7.11
C VAL A 88 20.50 24.27 7.89
N GLN A 89 20.59 25.41 7.21
CA GLN A 89 20.31 26.70 7.81
C GLN A 89 18.86 26.77 8.31
N PRO A 90 18.61 27.40 9.48
CA PRO A 90 17.25 27.58 9.98
C PRO A 90 16.36 28.30 8.97
N GLN A 91 15.11 27.86 8.89
CA GLN A 91 14.12 28.42 7.98
C GLN A 91 13.24 29.43 8.72
N LYS A 92 12.87 30.50 8.03
CA LYS A 92 11.84 31.42 8.51
C LYS A 92 10.50 30.69 8.46
N VAL A 93 9.69 30.86 9.49
CA VAL A 93 8.39 30.19 9.58
C VAL A 93 7.29 31.19 9.86
N THR A 94 6.25 31.16 9.03
CA THR A 94 5.05 31.95 9.22
C THR A 94 3.94 31.08 9.79
N ILE A 95 3.40 31.46 10.95
CA ILE A 95 2.19 30.88 11.54
C ILE A 95 1.05 31.88 11.37
N ASN A 96 0.07 31.53 10.53
CA ASN A 96 -1.15 32.32 10.40
C ASN A 96 -2.17 31.87 11.46
N THR A 97 -2.54 32.77 12.37
CA THR A 97 -3.40 32.46 13.53
C THR A 97 -4.86 32.22 13.15
N ASP A 98 -5.32 32.74 12.01
CA ASP A 98 -6.65 32.43 11.47
C ASP A 98 -6.66 31.01 10.92
N HIS A 99 -5.60 30.65 10.17
CA HIS A 99 -5.43 29.31 9.60
C HIS A 99 -5.27 28.24 10.69
N ALA A 100 -4.50 28.52 11.74
CA ALA A 100 -4.23 27.56 12.81
C ALA A 100 -5.50 27.08 13.52
N GLN A 101 -6.55 27.91 13.57
CA GLN A 101 -7.84 27.53 14.16
C GLN A 101 -8.55 26.40 13.39
N LEU A 102 -8.30 26.26 12.08
CA LEU A 102 -8.84 25.13 11.31
C LEU A 102 -8.23 23.79 11.72
N PHE A 103 -7.06 23.77 12.39
CA PHE A 103 -6.40 22.53 12.81
C PHE A 103 -7.24 21.76 13.83
N PHE A 104 -7.75 22.43 14.88
CA PHE A 104 -8.61 21.75 15.86
C PHE A 104 -10.05 21.53 15.36
N MET A 105 -10.39 22.07 14.20
CA MET A 105 -11.68 21.86 13.53
C MET A 105 -11.60 20.86 12.37
N SER A 106 -10.42 20.28 12.09
CA SER A 106 -10.19 19.63 10.78
C SER A 106 -11.09 18.42 10.52
N LEU A 107 -11.55 17.71 11.55
CA LEU A 107 -12.57 16.64 11.43
C LEU A 107 -13.90 17.09 10.85
N ILE A 108 -14.21 18.38 10.96
CA ILE A 108 -15.52 18.96 10.67
C ILE A 108 -15.48 19.77 9.37
N THR A 109 -14.30 20.26 8.97
CA THR A 109 -14.14 21.16 7.82
C THR A 109 -13.85 20.46 6.50
N ASN A 110 -13.67 19.13 6.51
CA ASN A 110 -13.39 18.37 5.30
C ASN A 110 -14.64 18.30 4.41
N THR A 111 -14.44 18.41 3.09
CA THR A 111 -15.51 18.22 2.11
C THR A 111 -15.11 17.25 1.00
N LEU A 112 -16.09 16.54 0.44
CA LEU A 112 -15.96 15.63 -0.69
C LEU A 112 -16.89 16.12 -1.79
N GLY A 113 -16.35 16.53 -2.95
CA GLY A 113 -17.18 17.09 -4.03
C GLY A 113 -17.94 18.36 -3.64
N GLY A 114 -17.45 19.11 -2.64
CA GLY A 114 -18.10 20.33 -2.12
C GLY A 114 -19.02 20.11 -0.91
N GLU A 115 -19.43 18.88 -0.63
CA GLU A 115 -20.31 18.54 0.51
C GLU A 115 -19.50 18.16 1.76
N PRO A 116 -19.96 18.51 2.98
CA PRO A 116 -19.31 18.07 4.23
C PRO A 116 -19.07 16.56 4.28
N PHE A 117 -17.87 16.16 4.69
CA PHE A 117 -17.43 14.77 4.69
C PHE A 117 -16.59 14.43 5.94
N GLY A 118 -17.11 13.58 6.84
CA GLY A 118 -16.45 13.22 8.10
C GLY A 118 -17.44 12.97 9.25
N VAL A 119 -16.97 13.12 10.50
CA VAL A 119 -17.69 12.86 11.77
C VAL A 119 -19.07 13.56 11.88
N ALA A 120 -19.32 14.60 11.09
CA ALA A 120 -20.36 15.58 11.39
C ALA A 120 -21.60 15.59 10.48
N ARG A 121 -21.75 14.71 9.47
CA ARG A 121 -23.03 14.51 8.72
C ARG A 121 -22.89 13.45 7.61
N PRO A 122 -23.91 12.60 7.39
CA PRO A 122 -24.09 12.01 6.06
C PRO A 122 -24.34 13.14 5.06
N SER A 123 -23.67 13.08 3.91
CA SER A 123 -23.89 14.02 2.81
C SER A 123 -25.39 14.13 2.49
N LYS A 124 -25.87 15.35 2.21
CA LYS A 124 -27.24 15.54 1.71
C LYS A 124 -27.39 15.04 0.28
N ASP A 125 -26.28 14.96 -0.47
CA ASP A 125 -26.22 14.25 -1.75
C ASP A 125 -26.27 12.73 -1.50
N PRO A 126 -27.33 12.03 -1.95
CA PRO A 126 -27.50 10.59 -1.77
C PRO A 126 -26.38 9.76 -2.39
N THR A 127 -25.75 10.24 -3.47
CA THR A 127 -24.66 9.57 -4.19
C THR A 127 -23.41 9.57 -3.32
N LEU A 128 -23.05 10.73 -2.77
CA LEU A 128 -21.90 10.86 -1.87
C LEU A 128 -22.15 10.16 -0.54
N ALA A 129 -23.38 10.14 -0.03
CA ALA A 129 -23.75 9.38 1.16
C ALA A 129 -23.61 7.86 0.93
N ALA A 130 -24.08 7.35 -0.21
CA ALA A 130 -23.93 5.94 -0.59
C ALA A 130 -22.44 5.58 -0.79
N LEU A 131 -21.66 6.48 -1.42
CA LEU A 131 -20.22 6.31 -1.57
C LEU A 131 -19.51 6.24 -0.21
N ALA A 132 -19.84 7.17 0.71
CA ALA A 132 -19.31 7.20 2.07
C ALA A 132 -19.59 5.87 2.78
N ALA A 133 -20.85 5.41 2.77
CA ALA A 133 -21.26 4.16 3.40
C ALA A 133 -20.56 2.93 2.79
N ALA A 134 -20.35 2.90 1.47
CA ALA A 134 -19.69 1.79 0.77
C ALA A 134 -18.17 1.77 1.02
N LYS A 135 -17.52 2.93 1.18
CA LYS A 135 -16.06 3.08 1.22
C LYS A 135 -15.49 3.24 2.63
N PHE A 136 -16.31 3.71 3.57
CA PHE A 136 -16.00 3.79 4.99
C PHE A 136 -17.01 2.94 5.77
N PRO A 137 -16.96 1.60 5.62
CA PRO A 137 -17.98 0.73 6.17
C PRO A 137 -18.04 0.84 7.70
N THR A 138 -19.25 1.06 8.22
CA THR A 138 -19.61 1.30 9.63
C THR A 138 -19.33 0.13 10.58
N HIS A 139 -18.81 -1.00 10.08
CA HIS A 139 -18.48 -2.17 10.91
C HIS A 139 -17.40 -1.90 11.99
N TRP A 140 -16.73 -0.74 11.95
CA TRP A 140 -15.87 -0.24 13.02
C TRP A 140 -16.68 0.39 14.17
N ASP A 141 -17.83 1.00 13.88
CA ASP A 141 -18.78 1.59 14.84
C ASP A 141 -19.75 0.52 15.38
N ARG A 142 -19.17 -0.50 15.99
CA ARG A 142 -19.82 -1.76 16.42
C ARG A 142 -21.02 -1.60 17.35
N HIS A 143 -21.08 -0.50 18.08
CA HIS A 143 -22.09 -0.27 19.11
C HIS A 143 -23.03 0.88 18.77
N ASP A 144 -23.00 1.37 17.52
CA ASP A 144 -23.94 2.38 17.04
C ASP A 144 -24.18 3.54 18.04
N HIS A 145 -23.09 4.05 18.62
CA HIS A 145 -23.17 5.01 19.73
C HIS A 145 -23.83 6.34 19.33
N LEU A 146 -23.95 6.61 18.03
CA LEU A 146 -24.63 7.78 17.44
C LEU A 146 -26.00 7.43 16.83
N GLY A 147 -26.50 6.20 17.01
CA GLY A 147 -27.69 5.70 16.32
C GLY A 147 -29.01 6.37 16.73
N SER A 148 -29.06 7.02 17.90
CA SER A 148 -30.24 7.77 18.36
C SER A 148 -29.84 8.88 19.32
N ALA A 149 -30.71 9.89 19.46
CA ALA A 149 -30.51 10.99 20.41
C ALA A 149 -30.32 10.47 21.86
N HIS A 150 -31.05 9.43 22.27
CA HIS A 150 -30.89 8.78 23.57
C HIS A 150 -29.48 8.22 23.79
N ARG A 151 -28.91 7.52 22.79
CA ARG A 151 -27.56 6.95 22.90
C ARG A 151 -26.50 8.04 22.96
N VAL A 152 -26.70 9.13 22.21
CA VAL A 152 -25.81 10.30 22.24
C VAL A 152 -25.87 11.00 23.60
N ALA A 153 -27.05 11.11 24.21
CA ALA A 153 -27.25 11.73 25.52
C ALA A 153 -26.49 11.02 26.67
N ALA A 154 -26.00 9.78 26.46
CA ALA A 154 -25.07 9.12 27.38
C ALA A 154 -23.68 9.80 27.44
N THR A 155 -23.41 10.77 26.57
CA THR A 155 -22.21 11.61 26.56
C THR A 155 -22.58 13.08 26.77
N ASN A 156 -22.66 13.50 28.03
CA ASN A 156 -23.11 14.84 28.38
C ASN A 156 -22.82 15.18 29.85
N ILE A 157 -23.08 16.43 30.24
CA ILE A 157 -22.98 16.89 31.63
C ILE A 157 -24.37 16.97 32.26
N TYR A 158 -24.54 16.37 33.43
CA TYR A 158 -25.79 16.42 34.20
C TYR A 158 -25.52 16.81 35.66
N ARG A 159 -26.53 17.41 36.30
CA ARG A 159 -26.47 17.79 37.71
C ARG A 159 -26.77 16.58 38.60
N CYS A 160 -25.99 16.40 39.66
CA CYS A 160 -26.11 15.37 40.68
C CYS A 160 -26.98 15.83 41.86
N ALA A 161 -27.39 14.88 42.72
CA ALA A 161 -28.21 15.10 43.91
C ALA A 161 -27.57 16.03 44.95
N ASP A 162 -26.24 16.10 44.99
CA ASP A 162 -25.45 16.96 45.88
C ASP A 162 -25.20 18.36 45.28
N GLY A 163 -25.84 18.68 44.16
CA GLY A 163 -25.72 19.96 43.48
C GLY A 163 -24.48 20.11 42.60
N ARG A 164 -23.51 19.18 42.68
CA ARG A 164 -22.36 19.13 41.76
C ARG A 164 -22.80 18.67 40.38
N PHE A 165 -21.90 18.78 39.41
CA PHE A 165 -22.10 18.28 38.06
C PHE A 165 -21.17 17.13 37.75
N PHE A 166 -21.64 16.20 36.95
CA PHE A 166 -20.87 15.06 36.49
C PHE A 166 -20.99 14.93 34.97
N HIS A 167 -19.85 14.82 34.30
CA HIS A 167 -19.80 14.48 32.89
C HIS A 167 -19.83 12.96 32.74
N VAL A 168 -20.97 12.39 32.36
CA VAL A 168 -21.06 10.99 31.93
C VAL A 168 -20.59 10.87 30.48
N HIS A 169 -19.94 9.76 30.12
CA HIS A 169 -19.48 9.56 28.74
C HIS A 169 -19.82 8.14 28.24
N GLY A 170 -20.48 8.07 27.09
CA GLY A 170 -20.86 6.82 26.43
C GLY A 170 -19.69 6.15 25.71
N SER A 171 -18.58 6.85 25.51
CA SER A 171 -17.43 6.37 24.73
C SER A 171 -17.88 5.89 23.35
N MET A 172 -17.27 4.84 22.80
CA MET A 172 -17.76 4.20 21.57
C MET A 172 -18.75 3.05 21.84
N ASP A 173 -19.13 2.83 23.11
CA ASP A 173 -20.12 1.83 23.53
C ASP A 173 -20.90 2.41 24.72
N PRO A 174 -22.11 2.97 24.51
CA PRO A 174 -22.87 3.63 25.56
C PRO A 174 -23.52 2.63 26.54
N ALA A 175 -23.56 1.34 26.19
CA ALA A 175 -24.30 0.35 26.95
C ALA A 175 -23.86 0.21 28.43
N PRO A 176 -22.56 0.26 28.79
CA PRO A 176 -22.13 0.28 30.18
C PRO A 176 -22.65 1.51 30.94
N THR A 177 -22.67 2.69 30.31
CA THR A 177 -23.17 3.93 30.92
C THR A 177 -24.67 3.85 31.16
N LEU A 178 -25.42 3.37 30.16
CA LEU A 178 -26.87 3.20 30.25
C LEU A 178 -27.24 2.21 31.37
N ARG A 179 -26.58 1.05 31.43
CA ARG A 179 -26.80 0.05 32.49
C ARG A 179 -26.45 0.61 33.88
N MET A 180 -25.34 1.33 34.01
CA MET A 180 -24.94 1.96 35.27
C MET A 180 -26.01 2.93 35.78
N LEU A 181 -26.63 3.69 34.88
CA LEU A 181 -27.69 4.66 35.21
C LEU A 181 -29.09 4.02 35.33
N GLY A 182 -29.24 2.71 35.08
CA GLY A 182 -30.53 2.04 35.05
C GLY A 182 -31.43 2.44 33.88
N LEU A 183 -30.84 2.96 32.80
CA LEU A 183 -31.55 3.41 31.60
C LEU A 183 -31.63 2.29 30.56
N PRO A 184 -32.69 2.26 29.73
CA PRO A 184 -32.82 1.27 28.68
C PRO A 184 -31.71 1.44 27.62
N PRO A 185 -31.34 0.36 26.90
CA PRO A 185 -30.32 0.42 25.83
C PRO A 185 -30.65 1.42 24.72
N ASP A 186 -31.93 1.62 24.46
CA ASP A 186 -32.48 2.59 23.52
C ASP A 186 -33.65 3.31 24.19
N GLY A 187 -33.87 4.57 23.82
CA GLY A 187 -34.96 5.40 24.34
C GLY A 187 -36.12 5.49 23.36
N ASP A 188 -37.12 6.29 23.71
CA ASP A 188 -38.21 6.62 22.80
C ASP A 188 -37.67 7.27 21.51
N ALA A 189 -38.35 7.02 20.39
CA ALA A 189 -37.99 7.60 19.11
C ALA A 189 -38.22 9.12 19.14
N THR A 190 -37.15 9.87 19.41
CA THR A 190 -37.13 11.33 19.37
C THR A 190 -35.85 11.81 18.70
N ASP A 191 -35.99 12.80 17.82
CA ASP A 191 -34.88 13.57 17.28
C ASP A 191 -34.62 14.84 18.11
N ASP A 192 -35.46 15.12 19.10
CA ASP A 192 -35.30 16.26 19.99
C ASP A 192 -34.25 15.96 21.09
N HIS A 193 -33.23 16.81 21.13
CA HIS A 193 -32.12 16.70 22.06
C HIS A 193 -32.53 16.86 23.52
N GLU A 194 -33.44 17.79 23.82
CA GLU A 194 -33.82 18.08 25.20
C GLU A 194 -34.70 16.97 25.76
N GLU A 195 -35.64 16.45 24.96
CA GLU A 195 -36.42 15.27 25.31
C GLU A 195 -35.51 14.05 25.57
N ALA A 196 -34.51 13.81 24.72
CA ALA A 196 -33.56 12.72 24.90
C ALA A 196 -32.72 12.84 26.19
N CYS A 197 -32.50 14.06 26.70
CA CYS A 197 -31.74 14.31 27.92
C CYS A 197 -32.56 14.08 29.21
N LYS A 198 -33.91 14.17 29.17
CA LYS A 198 -34.76 14.09 30.38
C LYS A 198 -34.54 12.82 31.21
N PRO A 199 -34.47 11.61 30.63
CA PRO A 199 -34.21 10.39 31.42
C PRO A 199 -32.83 10.43 32.12
N PHE A 200 -31.83 11.04 31.48
CA PHE A 200 -30.50 11.18 32.07
C PHE A 200 -30.47 12.22 33.19
N ILE A 201 -31.19 13.33 33.04
CA ILE A 201 -31.35 14.34 34.11
C ILE A 201 -31.97 13.69 35.35
N GLU A 202 -33.04 12.91 35.17
CA GLU A 202 -33.68 12.20 36.29
C GLU A 202 -32.77 11.13 36.89
N ALA A 203 -32.11 10.33 36.06
CA ALA A 203 -31.25 9.25 36.51
C ALA A 203 -30.02 9.78 37.26
N VAL A 204 -29.26 10.70 36.66
CA VAL A 204 -28.05 11.29 37.28
C VAL A 204 -28.40 12.15 38.49
N GLY A 205 -29.54 12.83 38.49
CA GLY A 205 -30.03 13.62 39.62
C GLY A 205 -30.30 12.82 40.90
N LYS A 206 -30.31 11.48 40.84
CA LYS A 206 -30.43 10.58 42.00
C LYS A 206 -29.07 10.22 42.63
N TRP A 207 -27.96 10.52 41.96
CA TRP A 207 -26.63 10.16 42.43
C TRP A 207 -25.92 11.34 43.09
N ARG A 208 -25.12 11.06 44.12
CA ARG A 208 -24.05 11.97 44.54
C ARG A 208 -22.88 11.86 43.56
N ALA A 209 -22.16 12.95 43.32
CA ALA A 209 -21.11 12.99 42.31
C ALA A 209 -19.95 12.01 42.60
N ASP A 210 -19.56 11.87 43.86
CA ASP A 210 -18.48 10.94 44.27
C ASP A 210 -18.89 9.47 44.10
N ASP A 211 -20.16 9.13 44.40
CA ASP A 211 -20.68 7.78 44.19
C ASP A 211 -20.77 7.45 42.70
N LEU A 212 -21.19 8.42 41.88
CA LEU A 212 -21.22 8.27 40.42
C LEU A 212 -19.81 8.19 39.82
N GLN A 213 -18.83 8.92 40.38
CA GLN A 213 -17.43 8.80 39.96
C GLN A 213 -16.92 7.38 40.16
N ARG A 214 -17.16 6.79 41.34
CA ARG A 214 -16.78 5.40 41.67
C ARG A 214 -17.50 4.41 40.76
N ALA A 215 -18.81 4.55 40.61
CA ALA A 215 -19.62 3.69 39.75
C ALA A 215 -19.14 3.74 38.27
N ALA A 216 -18.84 4.93 37.75
CA ALA A 216 -18.36 5.09 36.39
C ALA A 216 -16.95 4.53 36.20
N SER A 217 -16.00 4.93 37.06
CA SER A 217 -14.57 4.66 36.86
C SER A 217 -14.17 3.25 37.26
N ASP A 218 -14.64 2.79 38.42
CA ASP A 218 -14.13 1.58 39.07
C ASP A 218 -15.01 0.36 38.78
N GLU A 219 -16.33 0.55 38.71
CA GLU A 219 -17.30 -0.52 38.49
C GLU A 219 -17.62 -0.70 37.00
N ALA A 220 -18.17 0.33 36.35
CA ALA A 220 -18.53 0.29 34.94
C ALA A 220 -17.32 0.41 34.00
N ARG A 221 -16.16 0.81 34.52
CA ARG A 221 -14.91 1.04 33.77
C ARG A 221 -15.11 1.94 32.55
N GLN A 222 -15.97 2.94 32.71
CA GLN A 222 -16.38 3.88 31.68
C GLN A 222 -15.75 5.25 31.95
N ALA A 223 -15.63 6.06 30.90
CA ALA A 223 -15.20 7.44 31.05
C ALA A 223 -16.28 8.27 31.77
N GLY A 224 -15.84 9.09 32.71
CA GLY A 224 -16.69 10.02 33.45
C GLY A 224 -15.88 10.80 34.47
N THR A 225 -16.32 12.02 34.77
CA THR A 225 -15.67 12.85 35.79
C THR A 225 -16.64 13.81 36.46
N VAL A 226 -16.38 14.11 37.73
CA VAL A 226 -16.93 15.32 38.37
C VAL A 226 -16.45 16.54 37.57
N CYS A 227 -17.33 17.51 37.34
CA CYS A 227 -16.95 18.79 36.75
C CYS A 227 -16.32 19.65 37.86
N TRP A 228 -15.00 19.77 37.85
CA TRP A 228 -14.24 20.57 38.79
C TRP A 228 -14.17 22.02 38.30
N THR A 229 -13.97 22.97 39.21
CA THR A 229 -13.34 24.26 38.86
C THR A 229 -11.82 24.10 38.75
N ALA A 230 -11.15 25.07 38.14
CA ALA A 230 -9.68 25.06 38.01
C ALA A 230 -8.99 24.98 39.40
N ASP A 231 -9.47 25.76 40.37
CA ASP A 231 -8.93 25.78 41.73
C ASP A 231 -9.16 24.47 42.46
N GLU A 232 -10.36 23.88 42.38
CA GLU A 232 -10.63 22.59 43.02
C GLU A 232 -9.79 21.47 42.39
N TYR A 233 -9.60 21.48 41.06
CA TYR A 233 -8.71 20.52 40.40
C TYR A 233 -7.28 20.68 40.90
N ALA A 234 -6.74 21.90 40.89
CA ALA A 234 -5.37 22.18 41.37
C ALA A 234 -5.18 21.78 42.84
N ALA A 235 -6.23 21.95 43.66
CA ALA A 235 -6.27 21.53 45.06
C ALA A 235 -6.60 20.04 45.27
N SER A 236 -6.91 19.28 44.22
CA SER A 236 -7.13 17.83 44.33
C SER A 236 -5.79 17.09 44.49
N GLU A 237 -5.84 15.85 45.00
CA GLU A 237 -4.65 14.98 45.04
C GLU A 237 -4.07 14.76 43.64
N HIS A 238 -4.93 14.57 42.64
CA HIS A 238 -4.53 14.32 41.27
C HIS A 238 -3.92 15.56 40.60
N GLY A 239 -4.52 16.74 40.80
CA GLY A 239 -3.96 17.99 40.28
C GLY A 239 -2.59 18.30 40.86
N ARG A 240 -2.40 18.14 42.17
CA ARG A 240 -1.08 18.27 42.82
C ARG A 240 -0.05 17.30 42.27
N ALA A 241 -0.45 16.04 42.02
CA ALA A 241 0.46 15.02 41.49
C ALA A 241 0.97 15.36 40.08
N ASN A 242 0.18 16.09 39.28
CA ASN A 242 0.55 16.48 37.91
C ASN A 242 1.10 17.92 37.80
N ALA A 243 1.13 18.69 38.90
CA ALA A 243 1.52 20.11 38.89
C ALA A 243 2.97 20.37 38.44
N GLY A 244 3.84 19.36 38.50
CA GLY A 244 5.24 19.44 38.05
C GLY A 244 5.44 19.21 36.54
N VAL A 245 4.36 18.97 35.80
CA VAL A 245 4.39 18.63 34.37
C VAL A 245 3.94 19.81 33.52
N GLY A 246 4.66 20.04 32.41
CA GLY A 246 4.30 21.02 31.38
C GLY A 246 3.35 20.43 30.35
N LEU A 247 3.81 20.35 29.10
CA LEU A 247 3.02 19.84 27.96
C LEU A 247 3.32 18.38 27.61
N TRP A 248 4.52 17.89 27.90
CA TRP A 248 4.94 16.50 27.75
C TRP A 248 6.00 16.15 28.79
N GLU A 249 6.27 14.86 28.96
CA GLU A 249 7.43 14.35 29.69
C GLU A 249 8.27 13.48 28.77
N VAL A 250 9.58 13.43 29.00
CA VAL A 250 10.50 12.56 28.28
C VAL A 250 11.54 11.97 29.22
N ASP A 251 11.59 10.64 29.26
CA ASP A 251 12.49 9.89 30.14
C ASP A 251 13.30 8.87 29.35
N ALA A 252 14.59 8.73 29.68
CA ALA A 252 15.37 7.61 29.18
C ALA A 252 14.89 6.31 29.84
N PHE A 253 14.73 5.26 29.05
CA PHE A 253 14.45 3.91 29.53
C PHE A 253 15.75 3.15 29.75
N PHE A 254 15.89 2.52 30.92
CA PHE A 254 17.05 1.73 31.29
C PHE A 254 16.65 0.26 31.41
N PHE A 255 17.35 -0.60 30.67
CA PHE A 255 17.17 -2.05 30.77
C PHE A 255 17.71 -2.56 32.11
N ALA A 256 17.13 -3.65 32.63
CA ALA A 256 17.51 -4.21 33.93
C ALA A 256 18.97 -4.70 33.99
N ASP A 257 19.56 -5.06 32.84
CA ASP A 257 20.97 -5.44 32.70
C ASP A 257 21.92 -4.23 32.54
N GLY A 258 21.40 -3.01 32.58
CA GLY A 258 22.15 -1.78 32.37
C GLY A 258 22.52 -1.51 30.90
N GLY A 259 22.03 -2.34 29.97
CA GLY A 259 22.28 -2.17 28.54
C GLY A 259 21.78 -0.82 28.01
N ARG A 260 22.50 -0.25 27.05
CA ARG A 260 22.11 0.99 26.37
C ARG A 260 22.49 0.93 24.90
N GLN A 261 21.51 1.14 24.02
CA GLN A 261 21.75 1.20 22.57
C GLN A 261 22.63 2.39 22.19
N ALA A 262 23.37 2.27 21.09
CA ALA A 262 24.28 3.32 20.64
C ALA A 262 23.53 4.61 20.25
N PRO A 263 24.16 5.79 20.42
CA PRO A 263 23.66 7.03 19.85
C PRO A 263 23.51 6.95 18.34
N GLY A 264 22.42 7.48 17.82
CA GLY A 264 22.22 7.54 16.37
C GLY A 264 20.83 8.00 15.94
N TRP A 265 20.79 8.59 14.74
CA TRP A 265 19.56 8.89 14.02
C TRP A 265 18.89 7.60 13.51
N TRP A 266 17.70 7.73 12.90
CA TRP A 266 17.16 6.66 12.08
C TRP A 266 17.98 6.50 10.78
N PRO A 267 17.95 5.32 10.13
CA PRO A 267 18.75 5.05 8.96
C PRO A 267 18.37 5.96 7.80
N GLU A 268 19.37 6.39 7.03
CA GLU A 268 19.18 7.10 5.77
C GLU A 268 18.57 6.15 4.73
N TYR A 269 17.62 6.65 3.95
CA TYR A 269 17.06 5.94 2.80
C TYR A 269 17.50 6.62 1.52
N GLU A 270 18.25 5.91 0.68
CA GLU A 270 18.82 6.44 -0.57
C GLU A 270 18.11 5.94 -1.84
N GLY A 271 17.15 5.01 -1.71
CA GLY A 271 16.43 4.41 -2.85
C GLY A 271 15.07 5.03 -3.13
N GLY A 272 14.70 5.17 -4.40
CA GLY A 272 13.34 5.57 -4.80
C GLY A 272 12.98 7.05 -4.54
N SER A 273 11.69 7.34 -4.45
CA SER A 273 11.12 8.70 -4.35
C SER A 273 11.14 9.33 -2.95
N LEU A 274 11.60 8.61 -1.91
CA LEU A 274 11.56 9.04 -0.51
C LEU A 274 12.96 9.07 0.10
N LYS A 275 13.85 9.79 -0.57
CA LYS A 275 15.19 10.08 -0.07
C LYS A 275 15.09 10.81 1.27
N THR A 276 15.86 10.37 2.27
CA THR A 276 15.98 11.14 3.51
C THR A 276 16.60 12.50 3.19
N ALA A 277 15.84 13.57 3.42
CA ALA A 277 16.18 14.91 2.96
C ALA A 277 15.53 15.98 3.84
N PRO A 278 16.12 17.19 3.95
CA PRO A 278 15.57 18.29 4.75
C PRO A 278 14.17 18.73 4.29
N GLU A 279 13.81 18.53 3.02
CA GLU A 279 12.47 18.84 2.50
C GLU A 279 11.36 18.07 3.21
N ARG A 280 11.67 16.87 3.69
CA ARG A 280 10.78 16.00 4.45
C ARG A 280 11.51 15.55 5.71
N PRO A 281 11.50 16.36 6.78
CA PRO A 281 12.41 16.22 7.92
C PRO A 281 12.38 14.87 8.64
N LEU A 282 11.28 14.10 8.51
CA LEU A 282 11.13 12.77 9.09
C LEU A 282 11.15 11.64 8.06
N ALA A 283 11.53 11.90 6.81
CA ALA A 283 11.65 10.87 5.78
C ALA A 283 12.60 9.74 6.21
N GLY A 284 12.10 8.51 6.13
CA GLY A 284 12.79 7.30 6.59
C GLY A 284 12.52 6.90 8.05
N LEU A 285 11.94 7.78 8.88
CA LEU A 285 11.54 7.45 10.25
C LEU A 285 10.34 6.49 10.21
N LYS A 286 10.43 5.35 10.89
CA LYS A 286 9.32 4.37 10.94
C LYS A 286 8.52 4.50 12.23
N VAL A 287 7.19 4.60 12.10
CA VAL A 287 6.26 4.72 13.22
C VAL A 287 5.24 3.59 13.18
N VAL A 288 5.10 2.87 14.29
CA VAL A 288 3.97 1.97 14.52
C VAL A 288 2.94 2.71 15.37
N ASP A 289 1.76 2.88 14.79
CA ASP A 289 0.65 3.63 15.36
C ASP A 289 -0.39 2.64 15.93
N LEU A 290 -0.41 2.51 17.26
CA LEU A 290 -1.39 1.74 18.03
C LEU A 290 -2.43 2.69 18.66
N THR A 291 -3.06 3.52 17.83
CA THR A 291 -3.97 4.59 18.30
C THR A 291 -5.34 4.55 17.62
N ARG A 292 -6.31 5.21 18.25
CA ARG A 292 -7.71 5.37 17.78
C ARG A 292 -8.24 6.75 18.16
N MET A 293 -9.37 7.14 17.59
CA MET A 293 -10.05 8.43 17.85
C MET A 293 -9.26 9.66 17.39
N VAL A 294 -8.78 10.53 18.29
CA VAL A 294 -8.29 11.89 17.91
C VAL A 294 -6.89 12.23 18.40
N ALA A 295 -6.65 12.33 19.72
CA ALA A 295 -5.41 12.89 20.27
C ALA A 295 -4.12 12.18 19.79
N ALA A 296 -4.00 10.88 20.07
CA ALA A 296 -2.84 10.11 19.64
C ALA A 296 -2.76 9.93 18.10
N PRO A 297 -3.87 9.74 17.35
CA PRO A 297 -3.85 9.81 15.89
C PRO A 297 -3.39 11.16 15.31
N ALA A 298 -3.68 12.28 15.98
CA ALA A 298 -3.22 13.61 15.56
C ALA A 298 -1.69 13.73 15.66
N THR A 299 -1.08 13.13 16.70
CA THR A 299 0.39 12.98 16.80
C THR A 299 0.95 12.27 15.57
N THR A 300 0.46 11.08 15.27
CA THR A 300 1.01 10.26 14.18
C THR A 300 0.66 10.81 12.80
N ARG A 301 -0.45 11.56 12.66
CA ARG A 301 -0.78 12.32 11.44
C ARG A 301 0.25 13.42 11.20
N GLY A 302 0.61 14.19 12.23
CA GLY A 302 1.63 15.22 12.12
C GLY A 302 3.03 14.65 11.83
N LEU A 303 3.39 13.52 12.43
CA LEU A 303 4.63 12.81 12.06
C LEU A 303 4.64 12.40 10.58
N ALA A 304 3.51 11.93 10.04
CA ALA A 304 3.37 11.63 8.62
C ALA A 304 3.45 12.90 7.74
N GLU A 305 2.84 14.01 8.17
CA GLU A 305 2.92 15.32 7.50
C GLU A 305 4.38 15.79 7.35
N LEU A 306 5.22 15.52 8.35
CA LEU A 306 6.66 15.77 8.35
C LEU A 306 7.48 14.74 7.55
N GLY A 307 6.85 13.67 7.07
CA GLY A 307 7.45 12.66 6.18
C GLY A 307 7.72 11.28 6.79
N ALA A 308 7.33 11.04 8.05
CA ALA A 308 7.50 9.72 8.67
C ALA A 308 6.64 8.65 7.97
N SER A 309 7.13 7.41 8.02
CA SER A 309 6.38 6.24 7.54
C SER A 309 5.53 5.66 8.66
N VAL A 310 4.23 5.90 8.62
CA VAL A 310 3.32 5.57 9.72
C VAL A 310 2.44 4.38 9.36
N MET A 311 2.58 3.27 10.10
CA MET A 311 1.72 2.10 10.01
C MET A 311 0.77 2.06 11.20
N ARG A 312 -0.48 2.41 10.96
CA ARG A 312 -1.55 2.22 11.94
C ARG A 312 -1.97 0.76 11.98
N VAL A 313 -1.97 0.18 13.17
CA VAL A 313 -2.41 -1.20 13.41
C VAL A 313 -3.68 -1.18 14.25
N THR A 314 -4.76 -1.69 13.67
CA THR A 314 -6.02 -1.99 14.38
C THR A 314 -6.33 -3.48 14.22
N GLY A 315 -7.39 -3.96 14.87
CA GLY A 315 -7.81 -5.37 14.73
C GLY A 315 -9.29 -5.45 14.41
N PRO A 316 -9.76 -6.53 13.74
CA PRO A 316 -11.12 -6.59 13.23
C PRO A 316 -12.17 -6.44 14.34
N HIS A 317 -11.83 -6.84 15.58
CA HIS A 317 -12.70 -6.81 16.75
C HIS A 317 -12.65 -5.50 17.55
N VAL A 318 -11.78 -4.57 17.18
CA VAL A 318 -11.55 -3.31 17.91
C VAL A 318 -12.51 -2.25 17.39
N THR A 319 -13.33 -1.68 18.26
CA THR A 319 -14.23 -0.57 17.93
C THR A 319 -13.42 0.66 17.54
N ASP A 320 -13.83 1.37 16.50
CA ASP A 320 -13.19 2.60 16.06
C ASP A 320 -14.21 3.48 15.34
N HIS A 321 -13.88 4.76 15.14
CA HIS A 321 -14.82 5.72 14.55
C HIS A 321 -14.42 6.11 13.13
N HIS A 322 -15.19 5.66 12.14
CA HIS A 322 -14.86 5.90 10.72
C HIS A 322 -14.84 7.38 10.35
N GLY A 323 -15.66 8.22 11.01
CA GLY A 323 -15.69 9.66 10.76
C GLY A 323 -14.33 10.34 10.98
N CYS A 324 -13.49 9.77 11.85
CA CYS A 324 -12.15 10.27 12.13
C CYS A 324 -11.15 9.98 11.01
N PHE A 325 -11.41 8.96 10.17
CA PHE A 325 -10.38 8.42 9.29
C PHE A 325 -10.02 9.37 8.17
N VAL A 326 -10.98 10.17 7.69
CA VAL A 326 -10.75 11.12 6.61
C VAL A 326 -9.66 12.11 6.98
N ASP A 327 -9.69 12.67 8.18
CA ASP A 327 -8.67 13.64 8.61
C ASP A 327 -7.42 12.98 9.18
N LEU A 328 -7.60 11.98 10.06
CA LEU A 328 -6.54 11.51 10.93
C LEU A 328 -5.71 10.36 10.34
N ASN A 329 -6.03 9.87 9.14
CA ASN A 329 -5.24 8.83 8.45
C ASN A 329 -4.48 9.32 7.20
N TRP A 330 -4.44 10.62 6.93
CA TRP A 330 -3.61 11.14 5.85
C TRP A 330 -2.13 10.78 6.04
N GLY A 331 -1.50 10.27 4.97
CA GLY A 331 -0.10 9.87 4.99
C GLY A 331 0.20 8.57 5.74
N LYS A 332 -0.82 7.82 6.20
CA LYS A 332 -0.65 6.58 6.96
C LYS A 332 -1.03 5.34 6.15
N TRP A 333 -0.34 4.24 6.40
CA TRP A 333 -0.81 2.90 6.05
C TRP A 333 -1.65 2.33 7.18
N ASN A 334 -2.55 1.41 6.85
CA ASN A 334 -3.37 0.71 7.82
C ASN A 334 -3.17 -0.81 7.67
N ALA A 335 -2.96 -1.49 8.79
CA ALA A 335 -2.93 -2.93 8.89
C ALA A 335 -3.99 -3.40 9.89
N CYS A 336 -4.67 -4.49 9.55
CA CYS A 336 -5.66 -5.14 10.41
C CYS A 336 -5.02 -6.42 10.99
N LEU A 337 -4.67 -6.41 12.27
CA LEU A 337 -4.04 -7.50 13.01
C LEU A 337 -4.82 -7.77 14.31
N ASP A 338 -5.28 -8.99 14.48
CA ASP A 338 -5.93 -9.48 15.68
C ASP A 338 -4.90 -10.07 16.66
N PHE A 339 -4.60 -9.35 17.74
CA PHE A 339 -3.60 -9.79 18.71
C PHE A 339 -4.01 -11.04 19.52
N ARG A 340 -5.25 -11.52 19.39
CA ARG A 340 -5.68 -12.82 19.94
C ARG A 340 -5.13 -13.98 19.11
N ASP A 341 -4.80 -13.73 17.84
CA ASP A 341 -4.06 -14.66 17.01
C ASP A 341 -2.55 -14.45 17.19
N GLU A 342 -1.85 -15.46 17.67
CA GLU A 342 -0.41 -15.37 17.94
C GLU A 342 0.42 -15.16 16.66
N GLY A 343 -0.08 -15.59 15.49
CA GLY A 343 0.55 -15.29 14.20
C GLY A 343 0.49 -13.81 13.87
N GLU A 344 -0.68 -13.19 14.02
CA GLU A 344 -0.88 -11.76 13.76
C GLU A 344 -0.23 -10.86 14.80
N ARG A 345 -0.26 -11.26 16.08
CA ARG A 345 0.51 -10.61 17.16
C ARG A 345 2.00 -10.60 16.85
N ARG A 346 2.56 -11.72 16.37
CA ARG A 346 3.98 -11.80 15.95
C ARG A 346 4.30 -10.88 14.78
N LYS A 347 3.40 -10.69 13.82
CA LYS A 347 3.58 -9.69 12.75
C LYS A 347 3.70 -8.28 13.33
N CYS A 348 2.89 -7.94 14.32
CA CYS A 348 3.01 -6.64 14.99
C CYS A 348 4.34 -6.50 15.74
N VAL A 349 4.82 -7.57 16.41
CA VAL A 349 6.17 -7.60 16.99
C VAL A 349 7.24 -7.33 15.92
N GLU A 350 7.14 -7.93 14.73
CA GLU A 350 8.06 -7.67 13.62
C GLU A 350 8.02 -6.22 13.14
N LEU A 351 6.83 -5.62 13.03
CA LEU A 351 6.69 -4.18 12.72
C LEU A 351 7.38 -3.31 13.79
N ILE A 352 7.18 -3.61 15.07
CA ILE A 352 7.79 -2.89 16.20
C ILE A 352 9.32 -3.03 16.18
N ARG A 353 9.86 -4.20 15.84
CA ARG A 353 11.33 -4.41 15.72
C ARG A 353 11.97 -3.55 14.64
N GLU A 354 11.21 -3.10 13.64
CA GLU A 354 11.69 -2.16 12.63
C GLU A 354 11.38 -0.69 12.94
N ALA A 355 10.50 -0.42 13.90
CA ALA A 355 10.01 0.92 14.20
C ALA A 355 11.07 1.78 14.92
N ASP A 356 11.07 3.07 14.67
CA ASP A 356 11.78 4.05 15.48
C ASP A 356 10.92 4.55 16.63
N VAL A 357 9.62 4.65 16.39
CA VAL A 357 8.61 5.17 17.32
C VAL A 357 7.43 4.22 17.36
N VAL A 358 6.93 3.92 18.56
CA VAL A 358 5.61 3.33 18.78
C VAL A 358 4.76 4.37 19.49
N VAL A 359 3.56 4.65 18.96
CA VAL A 359 2.60 5.54 19.61
C VAL A 359 1.41 4.71 20.08
N THR A 360 1.00 4.87 21.34
CA THR A 360 -0.17 4.20 21.92
C THR A 360 -1.10 5.21 22.58
N GLY A 361 -2.40 5.07 22.32
CA GLY A 361 -3.49 5.85 22.94
C GLY A 361 -4.58 4.94 23.53
N TYR A 362 -4.26 3.66 23.82
CA TYR A 362 -5.17 2.79 24.55
C TYR A 362 -5.13 3.14 26.04
N ARG A 363 -6.24 2.89 26.74
CA ARG A 363 -6.29 2.99 28.21
C ARG A 363 -5.08 2.23 28.81
N PRO A 364 -4.37 2.83 29.78
CA PRO A 364 -3.19 2.21 30.39
C PRO A 364 -3.44 0.75 30.80
N GLY A 365 -2.51 -0.14 30.46
CA GLY A 365 -2.55 -1.57 30.77
C GLY A 365 -3.36 -2.46 29.81
N VAL A 366 -4.18 -1.90 28.91
CA VAL A 366 -5.06 -2.71 28.05
C VAL A 366 -4.29 -3.60 27.06
N LEU A 367 -3.12 -3.15 26.61
CA LEU A 367 -2.30 -3.88 25.65
C LEU A 367 -1.32 -4.86 26.31
N ASP A 368 -1.16 -4.82 27.64
CA ASP A 368 -0.19 -5.63 28.38
C ASP A 368 -0.43 -7.13 28.20
N LYS A 369 -1.71 -7.54 28.17
CA LYS A 369 -2.12 -8.94 27.92
C LYS A 369 -1.68 -9.50 26.57
N TYR A 370 -1.26 -8.64 25.63
CA TYR A 370 -0.72 -9.02 24.32
C TYR A 370 0.81 -8.89 24.25
N GLY A 371 1.47 -8.58 25.36
CA GLY A 371 2.91 -8.36 25.43
C GLY A 371 3.36 -7.01 24.87
N PHE A 372 2.43 -6.05 24.74
CA PHE A 372 2.72 -4.67 24.32
C PHE A 372 2.55 -3.69 25.49
N SER A 373 2.96 -4.13 26.69
CA SER A 373 3.10 -3.24 27.84
C SER A 373 4.23 -2.23 27.60
N TYR A 374 4.30 -1.22 28.47
CA TYR A 374 5.35 -0.22 28.43
C TYR A 374 6.76 -0.83 28.37
N GLU A 375 7.07 -1.75 29.29
CA GLU A 375 8.34 -2.48 29.33
C GLU A 375 8.45 -3.48 28.18
N GLY A 376 7.34 -4.17 27.85
CA GLY A 376 7.30 -5.16 26.79
C GLY A 376 7.68 -4.60 25.42
N LEU A 377 7.29 -3.36 25.12
CA LEU A 377 7.67 -2.67 23.88
C LEU A 377 9.19 -2.44 23.78
N PHE A 378 9.85 -2.05 24.88
CA PHE A 378 11.31 -1.91 24.90
C PHE A 378 12.00 -3.28 24.83
N ASP A 379 11.48 -4.28 25.55
CA ASP A 379 12.03 -5.64 25.55
C ASP A 379 12.04 -6.27 24.14
N ILE A 380 11.00 -6.02 23.33
CA ILE A 380 10.96 -6.43 21.91
C ILE A 380 12.16 -5.89 21.13
N CYS A 381 12.63 -4.69 21.49
CA CYS A 381 13.66 -3.94 20.79
C CYS A 381 15.03 -3.95 21.48
N LYS A 382 15.20 -4.63 22.61
CA LYS A 382 16.41 -4.55 23.43
C LYS A 382 17.69 -4.95 22.68
N ASP A 383 17.61 -5.98 21.84
CA ASP A 383 18.74 -6.53 21.08
C ASP A 383 19.08 -5.71 19.80
N ARG A 384 18.43 -4.57 19.58
CA ARG A 384 18.70 -3.71 18.41
C ARG A 384 19.87 -2.77 18.70
N ASP A 385 20.61 -2.42 17.64
CA ASP A 385 21.68 -1.42 17.72
C ASP A 385 21.17 0.00 18.07
N ARG A 386 19.88 0.26 17.84
CA ARG A 386 19.23 1.56 18.07
C ARG A 386 17.99 1.39 18.96
N GLY A 387 17.86 2.29 19.95
CA GLY A 387 16.76 2.27 20.90
C GLY A 387 15.41 2.68 20.31
N LEU A 388 14.35 2.23 20.97
CA LEU A 388 12.96 2.53 20.62
C LEU A 388 12.51 3.82 21.32
N ILE A 389 11.59 4.56 20.70
CA ILE A 389 10.84 5.63 21.37
C ILE A 389 9.40 5.16 21.53
N VAL A 390 8.86 5.22 22.74
CA VAL A 390 7.47 4.87 23.03
C VAL A 390 6.75 6.13 23.48
N VAL A 391 5.79 6.59 22.68
CA VAL A 391 4.91 7.72 22.99
C VAL A 391 3.61 7.16 23.53
N ARG A 392 3.22 7.58 24.74
CA ARG A 392 1.98 7.15 25.39
C ARG A 392 1.08 8.37 25.59
N GLU A 393 -0.18 8.20 25.26
CA GLU A 393 -1.22 9.21 25.45
C GLU A 393 -2.31 8.68 26.38
N ASN A 394 -2.74 9.53 27.32
CA ASN A 394 -3.94 9.29 28.12
C ASN A 394 -4.70 10.60 28.42
N SER A 395 -5.88 10.51 29.03
CA SER A 395 -6.66 11.71 29.36
C SER A 395 -6.19 12.41 30.65
N TYR A 396 -5.89 11.65 31.70
CA TYR A 396 -5.77 12.20 33.05
C TYR A 396 -4.38 12.72 33.43
N GLY A 397 -3.33 12.36 32.69
CA GLY A 397 -1.94 12.47 33.14
C GLY A 397 -1.43 11.16 33.73
N TRP A 398 -0.11 11.06 33.88
CA TRP A 398 0.57 9.81 34.25
C TRP A 398 0.85 9.71 35.75
N HIS A 399 0.55 10.75 36.50
CA HIS A 399 0.74 10.83 37.95
C HIS A 399 -0.60 10.92 38.67
N GLY A 400 -0.62 10.52 39.94
CA GLY A 400 -1.79 10.63 40.80
C GLY A 400 -2.83 9.52 40.64
N PRO A 401 -3.87 9.55 41.48
CA PRO A 401 -4.81 8.45 41.65
C PRO A 401 -5.74 8.23 40.45
N TRP A 402 -5.85 9.16 39.49
CA TRP A 402 -6.79 9.04 38.36
C TRP A 402 -6.11 8.59 37.05
N SER A 403 -4.80 8.36 37.07
CA SER A 403 -3.97 8.03 35.89
C SER A 403 -4.41 6.77 35.12
N TYR A 404 -5.10 5.83 35.78
CA TYR A 404 -5.62 4.60 35.15
C TYR A 404 -7.00 4.76 34.48
N ARG A 405 -7.69 5.88 34.74
CA ARG A 405 -9.09 6.05 34.32
C ARG A 405 -9.22 6.24 32.81
N SER A 406 -10.38 5.86 32.29
CA SER A 406 -10.74 6.17 30.90
C SER A 406 -11.07 7.64 30.76
N GLY A 407 -10.65 8.27 29.67
CA GLY A 407 -11.06 9.64 29.39
C GLY A 407 -11.07 9.97 27.92
N TRP A 408 -11.53 11.19 27.68
CA TRP A 408 -11.82 11.83 26.39
C TRP A 408 -11.57 13.32 26.59
N GLN A 409 -11.52 14.11 25.51
CA GLN A 409 -11.40 15.56 25.65
C GLN A 409 -12.45 16.15 26.59
N GLN A 410 -13.73 15.82 26.40
CA GLN A 410 -14.79 16.45 27.21
C GLN A 410 -14.65 16.12 28.70
N ILE A 411 -14.03 14.97 29.00
CA ILE A 411 -13.64 14.60 30.36
C ILE A 411 -12.48 15.48 30.84
N SER A 412 -11.43 15.68 30.05
CA SER A 412 -10.33 16.61 30.37
C SER A 412 -10.84 18.03 30.64
N ASP A 413 -11.71 18.53 29.77
CA ASP A 413 -12.28 19.88 29.85
C ASP A 413 -13.11 20.06 31.14
N ALA A 414 -13.95 19.08 31.48
CA ALA A 414 -14.71 19.07 32.73
C ALA A 414 -13.81 18.89 33.96
N ASN A 415 -12.77 18.06 33.84
CA ASN A 415 -11.88 17.72 34.94
C ASN A 415 -10.94 18.87 35.33
N CYS A 416 -10.48 19.66 34.35
CA CYS A 416 -9.51 20.73 34.55
C CYS A 416 -10.13 22.11 34.77
N GLY A 417 -11.46 22.23 34.86
CA GLY A 417 -12.13 23.52 35.04
C GLY A 417 -12.50 24.28 33.77
N VAL A 418 -12.14 23.78 32.59
CA VAL A 418 -12.41 24.42 31.30
C VAL A 418 -13.92 24.56 31.07
N SER A 419 -14.68 23.51 31.35
CA SER A 419 -16.15 23.52 31.17
C SER A 419 -16.87 24.44 32.15
N MET A 420 -16.45 24.48 33.43
CA MET A 420 -17.03 25.38 34.44
C MET A 420 -16.83 26.83 34.05
N GLU A 421 -15.61 27.19 33.64
CA GLU A 421 -15.29 28.57 33.26
C GLU A 421 -16.02 28.99 32.00
N PHE A 422 -16.21 28.08 31.03
CA PHE A 422 -16.96 28.41 29.82
C PHE A 422 -18.43 28.71 30.10
N GLY A 423 -19.09 27.93 30.98
CA GLY A 423 -20.47 28.21 31.37
C GLY A 423 -20.60 29.54 32.14
N ARG A 424 -19.67 29.83 33.05
CA ARG A 424 -19.63 31.10 33.80
C ARG A 424 -19.45 32.31 32.88
N ALA A 425 -18.60 32.20 31.87
CA ALA A 425 -18.40 33.26 30.88
C ALA A 425 -19.67 33.59 30.09
N MET A 426 -20.62 32.66 29.96
CA MET A 426 -21.94 32.89 29.36
C MET A 426 -23.02 33.32 30.37
N GLY A 427 -22.65 33.55 31.64
CA GLY A 427 -23.55 34.03 32.69
C GLY A 427 -24.28 32.94 33.49
N ASN A 428 -23.89 31.66 33.36
CA ASN A 428 -24.47 30.57 34.15
C ASN A 428 -23.42 29.93 35.07
N ASP A 429 -23.74 29.69 36.35
CA ASP A 429 -22.85 28.93 37.26
C ASP A 429 -23.07 27.42 37.11
N GLU A 430 -22.75 26.90 35.92
CA GLU A 430 -22.79 25.49 35.57
C GLU A 430 -21.74 25.15 34.50
N PRO A 431 -21.26 23.91 34.39
CA PRO A 431 -20.26 23.55 33.40
C PRO A 431 -20.90 23.31 32.04
N VAL A 432 -20.30 23.84 30.99
CA VAL A 432 -20.70 23.60 29.59
C VAL A 432 -19.51 23.06 28.84
N THR A 433 -19.69 21.96 28.10
CA THR A 433 -18.63 21.37 27.29
C THR A 433 -18.16 22.37 26.20
N PRO A 434 -16.87 22.72 26.16
CA PRO A 434 -16.29 23.51 25.07
C PRO A 434 -16.58 22.92 23.69
N VAL A 435 -16.61 23.78 22.67
CA VAL A 435 -16.79 23.35 21.28
C VAL A 435 -15.48 22.86 20.67
N PHE A 436 -15.58 21.92 19.74
CA PHE A 436 -14.50 21.33 18.95
C PHE A 436 -13.49 20.49 19.76
N PRO A 437 -12.85 19.49 19.13
CA PRO A 437 -11.86 18.65 19.79
C PRO A 437 -10.49 19.34 19.98
N ASN A 438 -10.47 20.56 20.52
CA ASN A 438 -9.27 21.36 20.74
C ASN A 438 -8.19 20.70 21.61
N SER A 439 -8.52 20.14 22.78
CA SER A 439 -7.51 19.49 23.61
C SER A 439 -6.92 18.25 22.97
N ASP A 440 -7.72 17.48 22.21
CA ASP A 440 -7.23 16.32 21.48
C ASP A 440 -6.16 16.74 20.45
N TYR A 441 -6.47 17.72 19.60
CA TYR A 441 -5.54 18.19 18.57
C TYR A 441 -4.29 18.83 19.15
N CYS A 442 -4.43 19.65 20.19
CA CYS A 442 -3.28 20.31 20.82
C CYS A 442 -2.39 19.32 21.58
N THR A 443 -2.96 18.29 22.21
CA THR A 443 -2.20 17.16 22.76
C THR A 443 -1.46 16.40 21.66
N GLY A 444 -2.08 16.27 20.48
CA GLY A 444 -1.43 15.77 19.26
C GLY A 444 -0.16 16.54 18.90
N ILE A 445 -0.18 17.88 18.95
CA ILE A 445 1.01 18.72 18.71
C ILE A 445 2.08 18.45 19.78
N CYS A 446 1.69 18.32 21.04
CA CYS A 446 2.60 17.98 22.13
C CYS A 446 3.27 16.62 21.90
N GLY A 447 2.55 15.64 21.35
CA GLY A 447 3.10 14.34 20.97
C GLY A 447 4.13 14.42 19.84
N ILE A 448 3.92 15.29 18.86
CA ILE A 448 4.89 15.55 17.78
C ILE A 448 6.17 16.13 18.39
N VAL A 449 6.03 17.19 19.20
CA VAL A 449 7.16 17.87 19.85
C VAL A 449 7.94 16.93 20.78
N GLY A 450 7.25 16.16 21.63
CA GLY A 450 7.88 15.19 22.51
C GLY A 450 8.59 14.07 21.75
N THR A 451 8.04 13.66 20.59
CA THR A 451 8.72 12.71 19.69
C THR A 451 9.99 13.31 19.11
N LEU A 452 9.96 14.56 18.62
CA LEU A 452 11.14 15.25 18.09
C LEU A 452 12.23 15.40 19.17
N ASP A 453 11.84 15.79 20.39
CA ASP A 453 12.72 15.87 21.56
C ASP A 453 13.40 14.52 21.85
N ALA A 454 12.61 13.45 21.99
CA ALA A 454 13.14 12.11 22.24
C ALA A 454 14.04 11.59 21.11
N ILE A 455 13.72 11.88 19.85
CA ILE A 455 14.56 11.51 18.70
C ILE A 455 15.91 12.22 18.76
N MET A 456 15.95 13.51 19.10
CA MET A 456 17.19 14.26 19.25
C MET A 456 18.03 13.76 20.42
N ARG A 457 17.40 13.44 21.56
CA ARG A 457 18.08 12.83 22.72
C ARG A 457 18.64 11.45 22.39
N ARG A 458 17.88 10.61 21.67
CA ARG A 458 18.36 9.31 21.19
C ARG A 458 19.53 9.46 20.24
N ALA A 459 19.48 10.43 19.33
CA ALA A 459 20.59 10.67 18.41
C ALA A 459 21.86 11.09 19.12
N GLN A 460 21.76 11.93 20.15
CA GLN A 460 22.90 12.46 20.89
C GLN A 460 23.45 11.48 21.93
N HIS A 461 22.58 10.77 22.65
CA HIS A 461 22.97 10.01 23.84
C HIS A 461 22.69 8.51 23.74
N GLY A 462 22.02 8.05 22.68
CA GLY A 462 21.60 6.65 22.56
C GLY A 462 20.57 6.25 23.61
N GLY A 463 20.31 4.94 23.69
CA GLY A 463 19.27 4.36 24.53
C GLY A 463 17.87 4.48 23.95
N SER A 464 16.89 4.02 24.72
CA SER A 464 15.47 4.09 24.40
C SER A 464 14.79 5.17 25.24
N TYR A 465 13.68 5.72 24.77
CA TYR A 465 12.99 6.83 25.45
C TYR A 465 11.50 6.59 25.55
N LYS A 466 10.94 7.04 26.66
CA LYS A 466 9.51 7.18 26.87
C LYS A 466 9.13 8.64 26.68
N VAL A 467 8.03 8.89 25.99
CA VAL A 467 7.38 10.20 25.91
C VAL A 467 5.95 10.04 26.42
N ASP A 468 5.59 10.84 27.41
CA ASP A 468 4.27 10.83 28.02
C ASP A 468 3.56 12.15 27.70
N ILE A 469 2.37 12.05 27.10
CA ILE A 469 1.48 13.18 26.86
C ILE A 469 0.11 12.89 27.46
N ALA A 470 -0.64 13.94 27.79
CA ALA A 470 -2.00 13.79 28.25
C ALA A 470 -2.89 14.98 27.94
N LEU A 471 -4.19 14.74 27.80
CA LEU A 471 -5.18 15.79 27.62
C LEU A 471 -5.15 16.80 28.77
N ASN A 472 -5.09 16.31 30.02
CA ASN A 472 -4.96 17.16 31.20
C ASN A 472 -3.68 18.00 31.19
N TYR A 473 -2.57 17.54 30.58
CA TYR A 473 -1.34 18.35 30.49
C TYR A 473 -1.58 19.58 29.62
N TYR A 474 -2.22 19.40 28.47
CA TYR A 474 -2.65 20.52 27.63
C TYR A 474 -3.68 21.41 28.34
N SER A 475 -4.75 20.83 28.91
CA SER A 475 -5.81 21.62 29.56
C SER A 475 -5.27 22.41 30.76
N GLN A 476 -4.33 21.87 31.54
CA GLN A 476 -3.67 22.62 32.61
C GLN A 476 -2.75 23.72 32.10
N TRP A 477 -2.02 23.49 31.00
CA TRP A 477 -1.27 24.57 30.37
C TRP A 477 -2.18 25.66 29.80
N LEU A 478 -3.31 25.28 29.19
CA LEU A 478 -4.35 26.21 28.75
C LEU A 478 -4.86 27.05 29.92
N VAL A 479 -5.18 26.44 31.06
CA VAL A 479 -5.67 27.17 32.25
C VAL A 479 -4.58 28.09 32.84
N ASN A 480 -3.38 27.56 33.05
CA ASN A 480 -2.36 28.22 33.87
C ASN A 480 -1.44 29.18 33.08
N SER A 481 -1.24 28.94 31.79
CA SER A 481 -0.30 29.72 30.95
C SER A 481 -0.98 30.50 29.85
N VAL A 482 -2.17 30.08 29.41
CA VAL A 482 -2.90 30.72 28.31
C VAL A 482 -4.10 31.50 28.82
N GLY A 483 -4.96 30.97 29.69
CA GLY A 483 -6.12 31.66 30.22
C GLY A 483 -7.22 32.00 29.20
N THR A 484 -8.16 32.82 29.64
CA THR A 484 -9.31 33.31 28.88
C THR A 484 -9.03 34.69 28.26
N TYR A 485 -9.88 35.11 27.31
CA TYR A 485 -9.82 36.47 26.78
C TYR A 485 -10.11 37.51 27.88
N PRO A 486 -9.52 38.72 27.80
CA PRO A 486 -10.00 39.85 28.57
C PRO A 486 -11.51 40.05 28.39
N GLN A 487 -12.22 40.47 29.44
CA GLN A 487 -13.69 40.53 29.44
C GLN A 487 -14.25 41.31 28.24
N ALA A 488 -13.65 42.46 27.89
CA ALA A 488 -14.08 43.27 26.75
C ALA A 488 -13.94 42.53 25.40
N VAL A 489 -12.90 41.72 25.23
CA VAL A 489 -12.65 40.92 24.02
C VAL A 489 -13.61 39.74 23.93
N TRP A 490 -13.89 39.09 25.06
CA TRP A 490 -14.91 38.05 25.14
C TRP A 490 -16.31 38.61 24.80
N GLU A 491 -16.69 39.73 25.42
CA GLU A 491 -17.98 40.38 25.14
C GLU A 491 -18.14 40.76 23.66
N ASP A 492 -17.07 41.21 23.00
CA ASP A 492 -17.10 41.51 21.57
C ASP A 492 -17.42 40.26 20.72
N VAL A 493 -16.62 39.20 20.84
CA VAL A 493 -16.82 37.99 20.02
C VAL A 493 -18.12 37.28 20.37
N TRP A 494 -18.55 37.31 21.63
CA TRP A 494 -19.82 36.77 22.05
C TRP A 494 -21.00 37.58 21.50
N ALA A 495 -20.95 38.92 21.58
CA ALA A 495 -21.99 39.81 21.05
C ALA A 495 -22.15 39.71 19.53
N ARG A 496 -21.05 39.71 18.77
CA ARG A 496 -21.09 39.54 17.31
C ARG A 496 -21.69 38.19 16.89
N ASN A 497 -21.63 37.20 17.77
CA ASN A 497 -22.23 35.88 17.58
C ASN A 497 -23.58 35.71 18.30
N GLY A 498 -24.24 36.81 18.66
CA GLY A 498 -25.63 36.80 19.14
C GLY A 498 -25.80 36.32 20.57
N LYS A 499 -24.74 36.41 21.40
CA LYS A 499 -24.72 36.05 22.82
C LYS A 499 -25.38 34.71 23.13
N GLN A 500 -25.08 33.69 22.32
CA GLN A 500 -25.66 32.36 22.53
C GLN A 500 -25.25 31.83 23.91
N VAL A 501 -26.23 31.27 24.62
CA VAL A 501 -26.05 30.66 25.93
C VAL A 501 -26.33 29.18 25.79
N PHE A 502 -25.35 28.35 26.14
CA PHE A 502 -25.51 26.90 26.21
C PHE A 502 -25.64 26.46 27.66
N ARG A 503 -26.26 25.29 27.86
CA ARG A 503 -26.52 24.69 29.16
C ARG A 503 -25.68 23.44 29.33
N HIS A 504 -25.53 22.97 30.57
CA HIS A 504 -24.73 21.78 30.88
C HIS A 504 -25.13 20.55 30.06
N TYR A 505 -26.42 20.39 29.76
CA TYR A 505 -26.93 19.28 28.96
C TYR A 505 -26.82 19.51 27.44
N HIS A 506 -26.09 20.51 26.94
CA HIS A 506 -25.83 20.70 25.50
C HIS A 506 -24.48 20.09 25.08
N HIS A 507 -24.49 18.82 24.65
CA HIS A 507 -23.27 18.12 24.21
C HIS A 507 -22.72 18.66 22.87
N MET A 508 -21.49 18.27 22.51
CA MET A 508 -20.81 18.78 21.30
C MET A 508 -21.59 18.57 20.00
N LEU A 509 -22.29 17.44 19.81
CA LEU A 509 -23.09 17.24 18.58
C LEU A 509 -24.30 18.19 18.46
N TYR A 510 -24.72 18.80 19.56
CA TYR A 510 -25.74 19.85 19.58
C TYR A 510 -25.12 21.22 19.31
N THR A 511 -23.95 21.50 19.91
CA THR A 511 -23.31 22.82 19.83
C THR A 511 -22.56 23.03 18.52
N ILE A 512 -21.84 22.03 17.97
CA ILE A 512 -21.02 22.16 16.74
C ILE A 512 -21.82 22.77 15.58
N PRO A 513 -23.01 22.27 15.19
CA PRO A 513 -23.81 22.88 14.14
C PRO A 513 -24.12 24.37 14.36
N ARG A 514 -24.37 24.76 15.61
CA ARG A 514 -24.72 26.14 15.99
C ARG A 514 -23.48 27.03 15.95
N PHE A 515 -22.34 26.55 16.45
CA PHE A 515 -21.05 27.23 16.32
C PHE A 515 -20.64 27.42 14.86
N LEU A 516 -20.77 26.39 14.03
CA LEU A 516 -20.51 26.51 12.59
C LEU A 516 -21.43 27.55 11.95
N ALA A 517 -22.72 27.56 12.26
CA ALA A 517 -23.65 28.56 11.73
C ALA A 517 -23.25 29.99 12.12
N MET A 518 -22.87 30.21 13.39
CA MET A 518 -22.37 31.50 13.88
C MET A 518 -21.09 31.92 13.15
N MET A 519 -20.10 31.04 13.06
CA MET A 519 -18.82 31.34 12.40
C MET A 519 -18.98 31.53 10.89
N MET A 520 -19.83 30.75 10.23
CA MET A 520 -20.11 30.92 8.80
C MET A 520 -20.75 32.27 8.50
N LYS A 521 -21.62 32.75 9.40
CA LYS A 521 -22.26 34.06 9.28
C LYS A 521 -21.30 35.22 9.57
N ASN A 522 -20.52 35.13 10.64
CA ASN A 522 -19.82 36.29 11.20
C ASN A 522 -18.31 36.29 10.98
N SER A 523 -17.71 35.13 10.69
CA SER A 523 -16.26 34.94 10.66
C SER A 523 -15.76 34.15 9.45
N SER A 524 -16.62 33.87 8.44
CA SER A 524 -16.25 33.04 7.30
C SER A 524 -15.17 33.64 6.42
N HIS A 525 -15.22 34.95 6.22
CA HIS A 525 -14.19 35.72 5.53
C HIS A 525 -12.83 35.72 6.25
N VAL A 526 -12.78 35.30 7.52
CA VAL A 526 -11.55 35.15 8.32
C VAL A 526 -11.09 33.70 8.33
N LEU A 527 -11.94 32.77 8.77
CA LEU A 527 -11.56 31.38 9.06
C LEU A 527 -11.62 30.46 7.84
N PHE A 528 -12.57 30.65 6.93
CA PHE A 528 -12.86 29.68 5.86
C PHE A 528 -12.33 30.14 4.49
N LYS A 529 -11.26 30.95 4.49
CA LYS A 529 -10.66 31.47 3.27
C LYS A 529 -10.17 30.34 2.34
N PRO A 530 -10.44 30.39 1.02
CA PRO A 530 -10.06 29.31 0.11
C PRO A 530 -8.58 28.91 0.15
N GLU A 531 -7.68 29.86 0.35
CA GLU A 531 -6.23 29.65 0.40
C GLU A 531 -5.75 28.81 1.58
N PHE A 532 -6.55 28.69 2.65
CA PHE A 532 -6.25 27.85 3.81
C PHE A 532 -6.53 26.36 3.56
N PHE A 533 -7.14 26.04 2.41
CA PHE A 533 -7.49 24.68 2.06
C PHE A 533 -6.75 24.23 0.80
N GLU A 534 -6.62 22.91 0.69
CA GLU A 534 -6.13 22.23 -0.50
C GLU A 534 -7.08 21.10 -0.89
N GLU A 535 -7.06 20.73 -2.16
CA GLU A 535 -7.75 19.55 -2.66
C GLU A 535 -6.76 18.38 -2.75
N ARG A 536 -7.06 17.30 -2.03
CA ARG A 536 -6.27 16.07 -2.04
C ARG A 536 -6.96 15.04 -2.92
N PRO A 537 -6.32 14.57 -4.02
CA PRO A 537 -6.92 13.56 -4.88
C PRO A 537 -7.03 12.22 -4.14
N SER A 538 -8.19 11.57 -4.26
CA SER A 538 -8.40 10.21 -3.73
C SER A 538 -8.85 9.28 -4.84
N GLY A 539 -7.93 8.44 -5.34
CA GLY A 539 -8.27 7.42 -6.32
C GLY A 539 -9.26 6.37 -5.80
N TYR A 540 -9.32 6.19 -4.47
CA TYR A 540 -10.25 5.24 -3.84
C TYR A 540 -11.70 5.76 -3.81
N LEU A 541 -11.87 7.08 -3.65
CA LEU A 541 -13.19 7.73 -3.60
C LEU A 541 -13.64 8.29 -4.95
N GLY A 542 -12.72 8.52 -5.89
CA GLY A 542 -13.05 9.10 -7.20
C GLY A 542 -13.36 10.60 -7.17
N HIS A 543 -13.29 11.24 -6.00
CA HIS A 543 -13.45 12.69 -5.81
C HIS A 543 -12.31 13.24 -4.96
N PRO A 544 -11.86 14.48 -5.19
CA PRO A 544 -10.92 15.14 -4.30
C PRO A 544 -11.57 15.42 -2.94
N ILE A 545 -10.79 15.30 -1.87
CA ILE A 545 -11.17 15.76 -0.54
C ILE A 545 -10.54 17.13 -0.32
N ARG A 546 -11.37 18.14 -0.06
CA ARG A 546 -10.90 19.46 0.38
C ARG A 546 -10.66 19.42 1.88
N THR A 547 -9.49 19.88 2.31
CA THR A 547 -9.05 19.79 3.72
C THR A 547 -8.11 20.96 4.05
N PRO A 548 -7.98 21.36 5.33
CA PRO A 548 -7.02 22.40 5.71
C PRO A 548 -5.58 22.04 5.33
N LYS A 549 -4.82 23.03 4.88
CA LYS A 549 -3.38 22.91 4.61
C LYS A 549 -2.58 22.77 5.93
N PRO A 550 -1.32 22.31 5.85
CA PRO A 550 -0.40 22.44 6.97
C PRO A 550 -0.28 23.88 7.46
N VAL A 551 -0.33 24.09 8.78
CA VAL A 551 -0.38 25.43 9.39
C VAL A 551 0.92 26.20 9.22
N ALA A 552 2.06 25.55 9.48
CA ALA A 552 3.37 26.19 9.43
C ALA A 552 3.88 26.32 7.98
N LYS A 553 4.20 27.55 7.57
CA LYS A 553 4.80 27.80 6.26
C LYS A 553 6.28 28.07 6.41
N PHE A 554 7.10 27.14 5.94
CA PHE A 554 8.55 27.26 5.96
C PHE A 554 9.06 27.99 4.71
N GLU A 555 9.97 28.93 4.93
CA GLU A 555 10.61 29.76 3.92
C GLU A 555 12.13 29.66 4.09
N VAL A 556 12.85 29.38 3.00
CA VAL A 556 14.32 29.44 2.99
C VAL A 556 14.79 30.87 2.74
N ALA A 557 15.97 31.22 3.26
CA ALA A 557 16.58 32.53 2.99
C ALA A 557 16.97 32.69 1.51
N ASP A 558 17.04 33.93 1.05
CA ASP A 558 17.47 34.24 -0.32
C ASP A 558 18.84 33.63 -0.63
N GLY A 559 18.95 32.93 -1.75
CA GLY A 559 20.17 32.22 -2.18
C GLY A 559 20.35 30.82 -1.61
N VAL A 560 19.46 30.33 -0.74
CA VAL A 560 19.43 28.92 -0.31
C VAL A 560 18.59 28.09 -1.30
N PRO A 561 19.06 26.90 -1.74
CA PRO A 561 18.29 26.06 -2.67
C PRO A 561 16.89 25.71 -2.13
N ASP A 562 15.87 25.77 -2.99
CA ASP A 562 14.49 25.41 -2.62
C ASP A 562 14.34 23.93 -2.18
N GLU A 563 15.27 23.08 -2.61
CA GLU A 563 15.45 21.69 -2.18
C GLU A 563 15.86 21.55 -0.71
N GLN A 564 16.14 22.65 -0.01
CA GLN A 564 16.32 22.61 1.45
C GLN A 564 15.03 22.98 2.18
N ARG A 565 14.05 23.61 1.51
CA ARG A 565 12.81 24.09 2.12
C ARG A 565 11.96 22.93 2.60
N VAL A 566 11.52 22.98 3.86
CA VAL A 566 10.57 22.01 4.40
C VAL A 566 9.25 22.12 3.66
N LYS A 567 8.80 20.99 3.11
CA LYS A 567 7.53 20.85 2.39
C LYS A 567 6.60 19.96 3.20
N LEU A 568 5.83 20.61 4.07
CA LEU A 568 4.75 19.95 4.80
C LEU A 568 3.65 19.48 3.83
N GLY A 569 2.85 18.52 4.27
CA GLY A 569 1.70 18.01 3.54
C GLY A 569 1.98 16.67 2.87
N PHE A 570 0.98 16.17 2.14
CA PHE A 570 0.91 14.78 1.71
C PHE A 570 0.99 14.71 0.18
N ASN A 571 2.16 15.04 -0.38
CA ASN A 571 2.30 15.09 -1.84
C ASN A 571 1.99 13.72 -2.48
N SER A 572 1.03 13.80 -3.39
CA SER A 572 0.30 12.74 -4.08
C SER A 572 1.17 11.71 -4.80
N ILE A 573 0.71 10.45 -4.76
CA ILE A 573 1.05 9.33 -5.66
C ILE A 573 2.46 8.71 -5.53
N LEU A 574 3.49 9.45 -5.13
CA LEU A 574 4.86 8.91 -4.99
C LEU A 574 5.25 8.47 -3.58
N ALA A 575 4.52 8.90 -2.54
CA ALA A 575 4.78 8.51 -1.16
C ALA A 575 4.31 7.07 -0.83
N MET A 576 3.34 6.53 -1.59
CA MET A 576 2.75 5.21 -1.30
C MET A 576 3.50 4.02 -1.95
N ALA A 577 4.37 4.27 -2.93
CA ALA A 577 5.03 3.20 -3.70
C ALA A 577 6.36 2.72 -3.11
N ALA A 578 7.03 3.51 -2.26
CA ALA A 578 8.45 3.30 -1.93
C ALA A 578 8.76 2.91 -0.47
N ASN A 579 7.75 2.85 0.42
CA ASN A 579 7.95 2.53 1.84
C ASN A 579 7.25 1.24 2.23
N THR A 580 7.82 0.12 1.79
CA THR A 580 7.42 -1.21 2.24
C THR A 580 8.13 -1.51 3.57
N PHE A 581 7.36 -1.81 4.63
CA PHE A 581 7.89 -2.69 5.68
C PHE A 581 8.42 -3.94 4.98
N ARG A 582 9.54 -4.53 5.42
CA ARG A 582 10.17 -5.67 4.69
C ARG A 582 9.22 -6.84 4.40
N PHE A 583 8.08 -6.90 5.07
CA PHE A 583 6.98 -7.82 4.77
C PHE A 583 6.28 -7.59 3.40
N LEU A 584 6.49 -6.46 2.73
CA LEU A 584 5.71 -6.01 1.56
C LEU A 584 6.48 -5.99 0.22
N ASP A 585 7.66 -6.62 0.13
CA ASP A 585 8.50 -6.67 -1.09
C ASP A 585 7.93 -7.57 -2.22
N LEU A 586 6.61 -7.64 -2.37
CA LEU A 586 5.96 -8.27 -3.52
C LEU A 586 5.85 -7.26 -4.68
N PRO A 587 6.00 -7.71 -5.95
CA PRO A 587 5.71 -6.89 -7.12
C PRO A 587 4.33 -6.23 -7.01
N GLY A 588 4.23 -4.95 -7.40
CA GLY A 588 3.05 -4.11 -7.13
C GLY A 588 1.71 -4.71 -7.58
N GLU A 589 1.68 -5.41 -8.71
CA GLU A 589 0.47 -6.11 -9.19
C GLU A 589 0.04 -7.26 -8.29
N ILE A 590 1.00 -8.04 -7.76
CA ILE A 590 0.75 -9.18 -6.87
C ILE A 590 0.29 -8.66 -5.51
N ARG A 591 0.97 -7.64 -4.99
CA ARG A 591 0.59 -6.96 -3.75
C ARG A 591 -0.86 -6.45 -3.83
N ASN A 592 -1.21 -5.71 -4.87
CA ASN A 592 -2.54 -5.10 -5.02
C ASN A 592 -3.67 -6.14 -5.17
N ARG A 593 -3.43 -7.23 -5.90
CA ARG A 593 -4.41 -8.34 -6.01
C ARG A 593 -4.57 -9.15 -4.72
N ILE A 594 -3.48 -9.33 -3.95
CA ILE A 594 -3.56 -9.94 -2.62
C ILE A 594 -4.41 -9.06 -1.69
N TYR A 595 -4.25 -7.74 -1.74
CA TYR A 595 -5.09 -6.81 -0.99
C TYR A 595 -6.58 -6.89 -1.39
N GLU A 596 -6.89 -6.91 -2.69
CA GLU A 596 -8.27 -7.07 -3.18
C GLU A 596 -8.91 -8.38 -2.71
N MET A 597 -8.15 -9.48 -2.66
CA MET A 597 -8.66 -10.78 -2.22
C MET A 597 -8.71 -10.95 -0.71
N MET A 598 -7.82 -10.29 0.04
CA MET A 598 -7.82 -10.26 1.51
C MET A 598 -9.00 -9.46 2.08
N LEU A 599 -9.45 -8.43 1.37
CA LEU A 599 -10.65 -7.67 1.73
C LEU A 599 -11.95 -8.48 1.60
N VAL A 600 -11.92 -9.67 0.97
CA VAL A 600 -13.14 -10.42 0.64
C VAL A 600 -13.34 -11.71 1.46
N ARG A 601 -12.35 -12.28 2.19
CA ARG A 601 -12.62 -13.52 2.98
C ARG A 601 -11.88 -13.69 4.32
N PRO A 602 -12.55 -14.22 5.38
CA PRO A 602 -12.13 -14.08 6.79
C PRO A 602 -11.21 -15.18 7.34
N LYS A 603 -10.59 -16.04 6.51
CA LYS A 603 -9.93 -17.28 7.01
C LYS A 603 -8.66 -17.66 6.26
N VAL A 604 -7.57 -16.91 6.43
CA VAL A 604 -6.24 -17.41 6.02
C VAL A 604 -5.24 -17.15 7.14
N ASN A 605 -4.73 -18.23 7.72
CA ASN A 605 -3.75 -18.22 8.82
C ASN A 605 -2.46 -18.91 8.33
N ILE A 606 -1.30 -18.26 8.44
CA ILE A 606 0.01 -18.83 8.05
C ILE A 606 0.97 -18.73 9.24
N ALA A 607 1.49 -19.87 9.68
CA ALA A 607 2.41 -19.99 10.81
C ALA A 607 3.88 -19.80 10.37
N ALA A 608 4.48 -18.67 10.74
CA ALA A 608 5.91 -18.39 10.55
C ALA A 608 6.69 -18.78 11.81
N ARG A 609 7.31 -19.96 11.81
CA ARG A 609 8.50 -20.26 12.63
C ARG A 609 9.51 -20.88 11.66
N TYR A 610 10.76 -20.42 11.73
CA TYR A 610 11.93 -20.91 10.97
C TYR A 610 12.12 -20.34 9.55
N ILE A 611 12.45 -19.05 9.48
CA ILE A 611 13.18 -18.46 8.35
C ILE A 611 14.55 -18.05 8.89
N SER A 612 15.65 -18.56 8.33
CA SER A 612 17.01 -18.14 8.71
C SER A 612 17.89 -17.91 7.49
N ALA A 613 18.57 -16.76 7.53
CA ALA A 613 19.76 -16.32 6.79
C ALA A 613 19.60 -15.81 5.35
N ARG A 614 20.26 -14.66 5.13
CA ARG A 614 20.33 -13.81 3.94
C ARG A 614 21.17 -14.46 2.83
N SER A 615 20.57 -14.66 1.67
CA SER A 615 21.14 -14.29 0.37
C SER A 615 19.97 -14.12 -0.61
N THR A 616 20.11 -13.15 -1.50
CA THR A 616 19.06 -12.57 -2.34
C THR A 616 18.20 -13.59 -3.11
N ASP A 617 16.89 -13.34 -3.06
CA ASP A 617 15.81 -13.75 -3.98
C ASP A 617 15.01 -15.06 -3.79
N VAL A 618 15.22 -15.88 -2.73
CA VAL A 618 14.22 -16.90 -2.33
C VAL A 618 14.26 -17.16 -0.82
N ALA A 619 13.09 -17.25 -0.15
CA ALA A 619 12.97 -17.63 1.27
C ALA A 619 12.86 -19.16 1.45
N PHE A 620 13.71 -19.75 2.30
CA PHE A 620 13.75 -21.19 2.59
C PHE A 620 13.24 -21.51 4.01
N VAL A 621 12.54 -22.64 4.17
CA VAL A 621 12.13 -23.18 5.48
C VAL A 621 12.99 -24.40 5.81
N ARG A 622 13.68 -24.39 6.97
CA ARG A 622 14.60 -25.47 7.39
C ARG A 622 13.88 -26.44 8.36
N ILE A 623 13.75 -27.72 8.00
CA ILE A 623 13.18 -28.77 8.89
C ILE A 623 14.29 -29.68 9.43
N PRO A 624 14.52 -29.77 10.76
CA PRO A 624 15.49 -30.69 11.35
C PRO A 624 15.10 -32.17 11.16
N PHE A 625 16.08 -33.04 10.93
CA PHE A 625 15.88 -34.49 10.70
C PHE A 625 15.01 -35.17 11.78
N LYS A 626 15.18 -34.76 13.05
CA LYS A 626 14.44 -35.32 14.20
C LYS A 626 12.94 -34.96 14.21
N ALA A 627 12.52 -33.91 13.51
CA ALA A 627 11.13 -33.46 13.45
C ALA A 627 10.32 -34.06 12.27
N ARG A 628 10.98 -34.77 11.33
CA ARG A 628 10.34 -35.34 10.13
C ARG A 628 9.19 -36.30 10.46
N ARG A 629 9.34 -37.16 11.47
CA ARG A 629 8.32 -38.16 11.84
C ARG A 629 7.02 -37.55 12.37
N ALA A 630 7.09 -36.48 13.17
CA ALA A 630 5.91 -35.78 13.67
C ALA A 630 5.17 -35.03 12.55
N PHE A 631 5.92 -34.49 11.59
CA PHE A 631 5.35 -33.74 10.45
C PHE A 631 4.68 -34.66 9.42
N THR A 632 5.26 -35.84 9.14
CA THR A 632 4.63 -36.86 8.28
C THR A 632 3.32 -37.39 8.87
N TYR A 633 3.22 -37.48 10.20
CA TYR A 633 1.99 -37.92 10.88
C TYR A 633 0.85 -36.90 10.77
N ILE A 634 1.14 -35.60 10.89
CA ILE A 634 0.15 -34.52 10.73
C ILE A 634 -0.26 -34.35 9.25
N SER A 635 0.69 -34.46 8.32
CA SER A 635 0.46 -34.33 6.87
C SER A 635 -0.51 -35.38 6.33
N ASN A 636 -0.41 -36.64 6.79
CA ASN A 636 -1.25 -37.73 6.31
C ASN A 636 -2.72 -37.64 6.74
N LYS A 637 -3.06 -36.83 7.77
CA LYS A 637 -4.44 -36.70 8.26
C LYS A 637 -5.22 -35.52 7.68
N HIS A 638 -4.56 -34.45 7.21
CA HIS A 638 -5.27 -33.20 6.82
C HIS A 638 -4.81 -32.48 5.54
N ALA A 639 -3.84 -32.99 4.77
CA ALA A 639 -3.46 -32.38 3.50
C ALA A 639 -3.22 -33.43 2.41
N GLN A 640 -4.21 -33.64 1.54
CA GLN A 640 -3.98 -34.33 0.27
C GLN A 640 -3.25 -33.37 -0.68
N ASN A 641 -2.00 -33.71 -1.00
CA ASN A 641 -1.09 -33.17 -2.02
C ASN A 641 0.01 -32.21 -1.52
N MET A 642 1.20 -32.79 -1.29
CA MET A 642 2.50 -32.10 -1.37
C MET A 642 3.16 -32.47 -2.72
N THR A 643 3.85 -31.54 -3.37
CA THR A 643 4.73 -31.83 -4.53
C THR A 643 6.14 -32.16 -4.08
N TYR A 644 6.74 -33.20 -4.69
CA TYR A 644 8.10 -33.68 -4.47
C TYR A 644 8.97 -33.29 -5.69
N GLU A 645 10.16 -32.74 -5.47
CA GLU A 645 11.22 -32.72 -6.51
C GLU A 645 12.24 -33.83 -6.22
N ALA A 646 12.53 -34.63 -7.24
CA ALA A 646 13.42 -35.79 -7.17
C ALA A 646 14.87 -35.44 -7.57
N GLU A 647 15.80 -36.20 -6.97
CA GLU A 647 17.26 -36.08 -6.97
C GLU A 647 17.94 -35.84 -8.34
N SER A 648 18.92 -34.93 -8.38
CA SER A 648 20.06 -35.05 -9.30
C SER A 648 21.27 -35.59 -8.51
N LYS A 649 21.81 -36.72 -9.00
CA LYS A 649 22.94 -37.42 -8.39
C LYS A 649 24.24 -36.64 -8.64
N GLN A 650 24.73 -35.92 -7.64
CA GLN A 650 26.17 -35.81 -7.31
C GLN A 650 26.31 -35.15 -5.95
N GLY A 651 26.99 -35.83 -5.03
CA GLY A 651 26.85 -35.62 -3.59
C GLY A 651 27.32 -34.26 -3.10
N PHE A 652 26.40 -33.51 -2.49
CA PHE A 652 26.60 -32.66 -1.32
C PHE A 652 25.22 -32.50 -0.61
N GLN A 653 25.23 -32.35 0.71
CA GLN A 653 24.11 -32.52 1.65
C GLN A 653 22.77 -31.86 1.24
N ALA A 654 21.67 -32.64 1.33
CA ALA A 654 20.35 -32.33 0.77
C ALA A 654 19.43 -31.44 1.65
N PHE A 655 18.75 -30.47 1.00
CA PHE A 655 17.64 -29.66 1.52
C PHE A 655 16.32 -30.02 0.78
N ILE A 656 15.16 -29.88 1.43
CA ILE A 656 13.82 -30.13 0.84
C ILE A 656 13.01 -28.82 0.93
N ASN A 657 12.38 -28.38 -0.16
CA ASN A 657 11.55 -27.18 -0.25
C ASN A 657 10.05 -27.52 -0.15
N VAL A 658 9.28 -26.80 0.69
CA VAL A 658 7.80 -26.91 0.74
C VAL A 658 7.20 -25.50 0.87
N LEU A 659 6.30 -25.14 -0.06
CA LEU A 659 5.53 -23.87 -0.05
C LEU A 659 4.06 -24.19 0.29
N LEU A 660 3.49 -23.55 1.31
CA LEU A 660 2.06 -23.63 1.62
C LEU A 660 1.36 -22.36 1.13
N VAL A 661 0.77 -22.41 -0.06
CA VAL A 661 -0.14 -21.37 -0.58
C VAL A 661 -1.52 -21.97 -0.85
N ASN A 662 -2.56 -21.18 -0.60
CA ASN A 662 -3.94 -21.51 -0.96
C ASN A 662 -4.02 -21.90 -2.45
N ARG A 663 -4.62 -23.06 -2.74
CA ARG A 663 -4.73 -23.66 -4.08
C ARG A 663 -5.28 -22.70 -5.14
N GLN A 664 -6.18 -21.80 -4.77
CA GLN A 664 -6.81 -20.86 -5.68
C GLN A 664 -5.94 -19.63 -5.95
N VAL A 665 -5.25 -19.14 -4.92
CA VAL A 665 -4.28 -18.03 -5.03
C VAL A 665 -3.09 -18.44 -5.89
N TYR A 666 -2.56 -19.65 -5.67
CA TYR A 666 -1.50 -20.21 -6.51
C TYR A 666 -1.93 -20.35 -7.97
N ARG A 667 -3.17 -20.80 -8.22
CA ARG A 667 -3.70 -20.98 -9.59
C ARG A 667 -3.86 -19.67 -10.34
N GLU A 668 -4.37 -18.62 -9.69
CA GLU A 668 -4.56 -17.31 -10.32
C GLU A 668 -3.23 -16.58 -10.54
N ALA A 669 -2.33 -16.61 -9.56
CA ALA A 669 -0.99 -16.02 -9.69
C ALA A 669 -0.19 -16.71 -10.81
N ALA A 670 -0.22 -18.05 -10.86
CA ALA A 670 0.37 -18.81 -11.95
C ALA A 670 -0.27 -18.43 -13.29
N SER A 671 -1.60 -18.33 -13.35
CA SER A 671 -2.30 -18.02 -14.59
C SER A 671 -1.93 -16.65 -15.18
N ILE A 672 -1.75 -15.62 -14.35
CA ILE A 672 -1.34 -14.29 -14.79
C ILE A 672 0.09 -14.32 -15.30
N PHE A 673 0.99 -14.95 -14.53
CA PHE A 673 2.40 -15.13 -14.87
C PHE A 673 2.57 -15.82 -16.23
N TYR A 674 1.83 -16.89 -16.52
CA TYR A 674 1.94 -17.60 -17.80
C TYR A 674 1.31 -16.86 -18.99
N SER A 675 0.36 -15.95 -18.75
CA SER A 675 -0.27 -15.15 -19.83
C SER A 675 0.57 -13.97 -20.31
N GLN A 676 1.45 -13.45 -19.44
CA GLN A 676 2.23 -12.24 -19.68
C GLN A 676 3.69 -12.50 -20.06
N ASN A 677 4.21 -13.71 -19.83
CA ASN A 677 5.63 -14.01 -20.02
C ASN A 677 5.89 -14.91 -21.23
N THR A 678 7.01 -14.64 -21.92
CA THR A 678 7.57 -15.55 -22.94
C THR A 678 8.58 -16.46 -22.27
N PHE A 679 8.47 -17.77 -22.51
CA PHE A 679 9.37 -18.76 -21.93
C PHE A 679 10.36 -19.21 -22.99
N SER A 680 11.65 -18.96 -22.75
CA SER A 680 12.75 -19.29 -23.66
C SER A 680 13.67 -20.34 -23.02
N PHE A 681 14.01 -21.40 -23.77
CA PHE A 681 14.84 -22.51 -23.28
C PHE A 681 16.09 -22.66 -24.17
N ALA A 682 17.30 -22.64 -23.58
CA ALA A 682 18.58 -22.77 -24.29
C ALA A 682 19.55 -23.78 -23.63
N PRO A 683 20.39 -24.51 -24.39
CA PRO A 683 21.46 -25.33 -23.83
C PRO A 683 22.66 -24.47 -23.40
N ASN A 684 23.31 -24.83 -22.29
CA ASN A 684 24.51 -24.17 -21.76
C ASN A 684 25.61 -24.03 -22.83
N VAL A 685 26.03 -22.79 -23.12
CA VAL A 685 27.31 -22.51 -23.79
C VAL A 685 28.22 -21.87 -22.73
N ALA A 686 29.36 -22.49 -22.45
CA ALA A 686 30.35 -21.90 -21.54
C ALA A 686 30.85 -20.56 -22.12
N PRO A 687 31.03 -19.49 -21.31
CA PRO A 687 31.41 -18.19 -21.83
C PRO A 687 32.86 -18.20 -22.34
N THR A 688 33.05 -17.98 -23.63
CA THR A 688 34.36 -17.60 -24.17
C THR A 688 34.63 -16.13 -23.83
N ARG A 689 35.83 -15.86 -23.30
CA ARG A 689 36.34 -14.52 -22.98
C ARG A 689 36.43 -13.65 -24.23
N ALA A 690 35.35 -12.98 -24.65
CA ALA A 690 35.35 -11.72 -25.40
C ALA A 690 33.92 -11.33 -25.83
N SER A 691 33.13 -10.67 -24.97
CA SER A 691 32.12 -9.70 -25.43
C SER A 691 31.67 -8.80 -24.27
N ASN A 692 32.15 -7.56 -24.26
CA ASN A 692 31.59 -6.46 -23.48
C ASN A 692 30.34 -5.93 -24.21
N ALA A 693 29.16 -6.39 -23.81
CA ALA A 693 27.88 -5.75 -24.10
C ALA A 693 26.94 -5.93 -22.88
N PRO A 694 26.16 -4.91 -22.48
CA PRO A 694 25.32 -5.00 -21.30
C PRO A 694 24.13 -5.96 -21.53
N MET A 695 24.02 -6.97 -20.67
CA MET A 695 22.91 -7.94 -20.66
C MET A 695 21.64 -7.31 -20.07
N ALA A 696 20.56 -7.29 -20.86
CA ALA A 696 19.23 -6.92 -20.42
C ALA A 696 18.50 -8.14 -19.80
N THR A 697 18.05 -7.98 -18.56
CA THR A 697 16.90 -8.65 -17.90
C THR A 697 16.47 -10.06 -18.37
N GLY A 698 16.63 -11.07 -17.49
CA GLY A 698 15.66 -12.18 -17.38
C GLY A 698 16.06 -13.59 -17.85
N GLU A 699 17.32 -13.98 -17.91
CA GLU A 699 17.69 -15.37 -18.26
C GLU A 699 17.96 -16.24 -17.01
N VAL A 700 17.07 -17.21 -16.75
CA VAL A 700 17.31 -18.29 -15.77
C VAL A 700 18.20 -19.35 -16.44
N ASN A 701 19.49 -19.35 -16.08
CA ASN A 701 20.43 -20.40 -16.47
C ASN A 701 20.12 -21.71 -15.73
N SER A 702 19.43 -22.64 -16.38
CA SER A 702 19.54 -24.06 -16.02
C SER A 702 19.18 -24.96 -17.20
N THR A 703 19.98 -26.01 -17.39
CA THR A 703 19.88 -26.96 -18.49
C THR A 703 18.59 -27.77 -18.39
N LEU A 704 17.61 -27.54 -19.26
CA LEU A 704 16.39 -28.37 -19.29
C LEU A 704 16.52 -29.42 -20.40
N SER A 705 16.79 -30.66 -19.99
CA SER A 705 16.59 -31.83 -20.84
C SER A 705 15.10 -32.02 -21.12
N LEU A 706 14.72 -32.73 -22.20
CA LEU A 706 13.30 -32.92 -22.56
C LEU A 706 12.44 -33.59 -21.49
N GLY A 707 13.02 -34.37 -20.57
CA GLY A 707 12.29 -34.88 -19.40
C GLY A 707 11.82 -33.77 -18.46
N ALA A 708 12.52 -32.64 -18.44
CA ALA A 708 12.17 -31.48 -17.64
C ALA A 708 11.10 -30.59 -18.33
N CYS A 709 10.97 -30.63 -19.67
CA CYS A 709 9.83 -30.01 -20.35
C CYS A 709 8.52 -30.78 -20.08
N ASP A 710 8.55 -32.11 -20.09
CA ASP A 710 7.37 -32.91 -19.79
C ASP A 710 6.94 -32.73 -18.31
N ALA A 711 7.90 -32.75 -17.38
CA ALA A 711 7.65 -32.43 -15.96
C ALA A 711 7.12 -30.99 -15.77
N PHE A 712 7.65 -30.02 -16.51
CA PHE A 712 7.19 -28.63 -16.48
C PHE A 712 5.70 -28.50 -16.85
N PHE A 713 5.21 -29.23 -17.85
CA PHE A 713 3.80 -29.18 -18.22
C PHE A 713 2.92 -30.12 -17.36
N HIS A 714 3.47 -31.22 -16.86
CA HIS A 714 2.75 -32.18 -16.01
C HIS A 714 2.39 -31.60 -14.63
N ASP A 715 3.30 -30.86 -14.00
CA ASP A 715 3.14 -30.39 -12.62
C ASP A 715 2.40 -29.05 -12.47
N ARG A 716 1.85 -28.52 -13.58
CA ARG A 716 1.17 -27.21 -13.60
C ARG A 716 -0.34 -27.37 -13.80
N PRO A 717 -1.18 -26.54 -13.14
CA PRO A 717 -2.62 -26.62 -13.30
C PRO A 717 -3.02 -26.40 -14.76
N ALA A 718 -3.83 -27.30 -15.33
CA ALA A 718 -4.28 -27.22 -16.72
C ALA A 718 -4.91 -25.85 -17.08
N ALA A 719 -5.66 -25.23 -16.15
CA ALA A 719 -6.23 -23.90 -16.35
C ALA A 719 -5.19 -22.77 -16.53
N ALA A 720 -4.02 -22.89 -15.90
CA ALA A 720 -2.93 -21.92 -16.04
C ALA A 720 -2.20 -22.11 -17.38
N LEU A 721 -1.95 -23.37 -17.78
CA LEU A 721 -1.38 -23.70 -19.09
C LEU A 721 -2.29 -23.33 -20.26
N ALA A 722 -3.62 -23.29 -20.04
CA ALA A 722 -4.59 -22.86 -21.05
C ALA A 722 -4.41 -21.39 -21.51
N ARG A 723 -3.78 -20.55 -20.69
CA ARG A 723 -3.54 -19.12 -20.98
C ARG A 723 -2.13 -18.82 -21.51
N LEU A 724 -1.30 -19.84 -21.72
CA LEU A 724 0.04 -19.69 -22.31
C LEU A 724 -0.10 -19.23 -23.77
N GLN A 725 0.44 -18.05 -24.08
CA GLN A 725 0.30 -17.44 -25.42
C GLN A 725 1.55 -17.57 -26.30
N ARG A 726 2.75 -17.60 -25.71
CA ARG A 726 4.03 -17.69 -26.44
C ARG A 726 4.99 -18.69 -25.81
N LEU A 727 5.69 -19.43 -26.66
CA LEU A 727 6.78 -20.33 -26.27
C LEU A 727 7.94 -20.20 -27.26
N GLU A 728 9.16 -20.03 -26.75
CA GLU A 728 10.39 -19.95 -27.52
C GLU A 728 11.33 -21.11 -27.14
N LEU A 729 11.85 -21.83 -28.13
CA LEU A 729 12.75 -22.97 -27.88
C LEU A 729 14.00 -22.86 -28.75
N PHE A 730 15.17 -23.01 -28.13
CA PHE A 730 16.46 -23.02 -28.82
C PHE A 730 17.04 -24.43 -28.86
N ILE A 731 17.37 -24.92 -30.06
CA ILE A 731 17.89 -26.28 -30.29
C ILE A 731 19.22 -26.17 -31.06
N MET A 732 20.34 -26.50 -30.42
CA MET A 732 21.69 -26.47 -31.02
C MET A 732 22.16 -27.85 -31.46
N ASP A 733 22.76 -27.92 -32.64
CA ASP A 733 23.34 -29.10 -33.28
C ASP A 733 24.82 -29.23 -32.87
N GLY A 734 25.08 -30.01 -31.81
CA GLY A 734 26.39 -30.61 -31.50
C GLY A 734 27.35 -29.79 -30.62
N ALA A 735 27.48 -30.20 -29.34
CA ALA A 735 28.76 -30.31 -28.61
C ALA A 735 28.51 -30.78 -27.16
N PHE A 736 28.70 -32.08 -26.89
CA PHE A 736 29.12 -32.54 -25.57
C PHE A 736 30.52 -33.13 -25.74
N GLU A 737 31.55 -32.32 -25.51
CA GLU A 737 32.87 -32.86 -25.19
C GLU A 737 32.94 -33.04 -23.67
N ILE A 738 32.88 -34.28 -23.22
CA ILE A 738 33.35 -34.66 -21.88
C ILE A 738 34.61 -35.50 -22.09
N GLY A 739 35.71 -35.03 -21.48
CA GLY A 739 36.99 -35.69 -21.21
C GLY A 739 37.35 -36.99 -21.93
N ARG A 740 38.49 -36.95 -22.64
CA ARG A 740 39.40 -38.07 -23.01
C ARG A 740 38.84 -39.49 -22.83
N ARG A 741 38.10 -39.97 -23.83
CA ARG A 741 38.16 -41.32 -24.40
C ARG A 741 37.20 -41.31 -25.59
N LYS A 742 37.61 -41.79 -26.77
CA LYS A 742 36.67 -42.09 -27.87
C LYS A 742 35.73 -43.22 -27.41
N PRO A 743 34.40 -43.10 -27.59
CA PRO A 743 33.65 -44.30 -27.94
C PRO A 743 32.68 -44.05 -29.12
N ARG A 744 32.87 -44.91 -30.12
CA ARG A 744 31.89 -45.53 -31.02
C ARG A 744 30.47 -44.91 -31.07
N SER A 745 30.16 -44.34 -32.24
CA SER A 745 28.87 -44.42 -32.97
C SER A 745 27.56 -44.08 -32.23
N PHE A 746 27.47 -42.97 -31.50
CA PHE A 746 26.19 -42.46 -30.97
C PHE A 746 25.69 -41.14 -31.62
N GLY A 747 26.05 -40.88 -32.87
CA GLY A 747 25.67 -39.65 -33.60
C GLY A 747 24.45 -39.73 -34.52
N ARG A 748 23.69 -40.84 -34.55
CA ARG A 748 22.67 -41.06 -35.60
C ARG A 748 21.18 -40.92 -35.21
N HIS A 749 20.79 -41.00 -33.93
CA HIS A 749 19.36 -41.11 -33.54
C HIS A 749 18.81 -40.12 -32.49
N VAL A 750 19.60 -39.20 -31.93
CA VAL A 750 19.16 -38.43 -30.74
C VAL A 750 18.24 -37.24 -31.08
N GLN A 751 18.37 -36.62 -32.26
CA GLN A 751 17.70 -35.34 -32.58
C GLN A 751 16.22 -35.47 -32.98
N SER A 752 15.87 -36.53 -33.72
CA SER A 752 14.51 -36.74 -34.23
C SER A 752 13.53 -37.09 -33.11
N THR A 753 13.98 -37.85 -32.12
CA THR A 753 13.18 -38.29 -30.97
C THR A 753 12.85 -37.12 -30.03
N GLN A 754 13.72 -36.12 -29.96
CA GLN A 754 13.53 -34.95 -29.09
C GLN A 754 12.38 -34.04 -29.56
N VAL A 755 12.31 -33.77 -30.87
CA VAL A 755 11.21 -32.99 -31.45
C VAL A 755 9.89 -33.76 -31.39
N ILE A 756 9.89 -35.09 -31.61
CA ILE A 756 8.70 -35.94 -31.43
C ILE A 756 8.14 -35.85 -30.02
N ASN A 757 9.01 -35.96 -29.01
CA ASN A 757 8.60 -35.97 -27.61
C ASN A 757 8.05 -34.60 -27.18
N LEU A 758 8.63 -33.49 -27.66
CA LEU A 758 8.09 -32.15 -27.44
C LEU A 758 6.68 -32.00 -28.04
N VAL A 759 6.51 -32.44 -29.29
CA VAL A 759 5.20 -32.40 -29.97
C VAL A 759 4.17 -33.23 -29.22
N ALA A 760 4.57 -34.40 -28.72
CA ALA A 760 3.71 -35.24 -27.90
C ALA A 760 3.33 -34.57 -26.58
N ALA A 761 4.28 -33.96 -25.86
CA ALA A 761 4.04 -33.27 -24.60
C ALA A 761 3.12 -32.06 -24.75
N LEU A 762 3.35 -31.21 -25.75
CA LEU A 762 2.51 -30.04 -26.04
C LEU A 762 1.08 -30.44 -26.41
N ASN A 763 0.91 -31.46 -27.27
CA ASN A 763 -0.41 -31.96 -27.61
C ASN A 763 -1.14 -32.60 -26.41
N ARG A 764 -0.40 -33.24 -25.50
CA ARG A 764 -0.92 -33.95 -24.32
C ARG A 764 -1.32 -33.01 -23.17
N HIS A 765 -0.47 -32.05 -22.81
CA HIS A 765 -0.60 -31.30 -21.56
C HIS A 765 -1.16 -29.88 -21.71
N VAL A 766 -1.10 -29.27 -22.91
CA VAL A 766 -1.69 -27.94 -23.13
C VAL A 766 -3.16 -28.11 -23.55
N PRO A 767 -4.15 -27.64 -22.76
CA PRO A 767 -5.56 -27.90 -23.05
C PRO A 767 -6.14 -26.99 -24.16
N GLY A 768 -5.53 -25.83 -24.44
CA GLY A 768 -5.95 -24.86 -25.46
C GLY A 768 -4.94 -24.66 -26.59
N ALA A 769 -5.25 -23.80 -27.57
CA ALA A 769 -4.35 -23.51 -28.68
C ALA A 769 -3.31 -22.44 -28.30
N LEU A 770 -2.04 -22.83 -28.22
CA LEU A 770 -0.89 -21.93 -28.11
C LEU A 770 -0.88 -20.98 -29.32
N ALA A 771 -0.91 -19.67 -29.07
CA ALA A 771 -1.01 -18.69 -30.15
C ALA A 771 0.26 -18.67 -31.01
N HIS A 772 1.44 -18.71 -30.39
CA HIS A 772 2.72 -18.62 -31.08
C HIS A 772 3.76 -19.57 -30.48
N LEU A 773 4.35 -20.42 -31.34
CA LEU A 773 5.56 -21.19 -31.04
C LEU A 773 6.69 -20.65 -31.91
N SER A 774 7.83 -20.32 -31.32
CA SER A 774 9.04 -20.01 -32.08
C SER A 774 10.14 -21.01 -31.74
N LEU A 775 10.73 -21.58 -32.79
CA LEU A 775 11.86 -22.49 -32.70
C LEU A 775 13.06 -21.80 -33.30
N ARG A 776 14.16 -21.74 -32.56
CA ARG A 776 15.43 -21.24 -33.05
C ARG A 776 16.42 -22.40 -33.05
N LEU A 777 17.02 -22.67 -34.20
CA LEU A 777 17.89 -23.80 -34.43
C LEU A 777 19.30 -23.28 -34.69
N GLY A 778 20.34 -23.96 -34.20
CA GLY A 778 21.74 -23.59 -34.45
C GLY A 778 22.57 -24.80 -34.87
N GLY A 779 23.57 -24.64 -35.74
CA GLY A 779 24.59 -25.66 -36.02
C GLY A 779 24.76 -26.09 -37.49
N THR A 780 25.61 -27.11 -37.73
CA THR A 780 26.10 -27.51 -39.07
C THR A 780 25.02 -28.04 -40.01
N THR A 781 25.25 -27.92 -41.32
CA THR A 781 24.31 -28.17 -42.42
C THR A 781 23.40 -29.40 -42.22
N PRO A 782 22.07 -29.27 -42.27
CA PRO A 782 21.12 -30.33 -42.04
C PRO A 782 21.29 -31.43 -43.09
N GLN A 783 21.53 -32.67 -42.65
CA GLN A 783 21.52 -33.82 -43.57
C GLN A 783 20.11 -34.06 -44.11
N LYS A 784 19.93 -33.95 -45.44
CA LYS A 784 18.65 -34.03 -46.20
C LYS A 784 17.58 -34.98 -45.63
N ARG A 785 17.95 -36.17 -45.14
CA ARG A 785 17.01 -37.17 -44.59
C ARG A 785 16.52 -36.86 -43.17
N LYS A 786 17.37 -36.33 -42.29
CA LYS A 786 17.03 -36.09 -40.87
C LYS A 786 16.09 -34.90 -40.70
N THR A 787 16.29 -33.88 -41.54
CA THR A 787 15.55 -32.61 -41.45
C THR A 787 14.11 -32.70 -41.89
N ARG A 788 13.85 -33.52 -42.92
CA ARG A 788 12.50 -33.86 -43.36
C ARG A 788 11.68 -34.53 -42.23
N TYR A 789 12.33 -35.31 -41.38
CA TYR A 789 11.66 -36.11 -40.35
C TYR A 789 11.15 -35.26 -39.18
N TRP A 790 11.98 -34.41 -38.56
CA TRP A 790 11.52 -33.59 -37.43
C TRP A 790 10.53 -32.49 -37.85
N LEU A 791 10.64 -31.96 -39.07
CA LEU A 791 9.62 -31.06 -39.62
C LEU A 791 8.27 -31.76 -39.77
N THR A 792 8.25 -33.01 -40.26
CA THR A 792 7.02 -33.81 -40.36
C THR A 792 6.34 -33.97 -39.00
N GLU A 793 7.12 -34.06 -37.92
CA GLU A 793 6.61 -34.19 -36.55
C GLU A 793 6.11 -32.86 -35.99
N LEU A 794 6.77 -31.73 -36.25
CA LEU A 794 6.24 -30.40 -35.90
C LEU A 794 4.88 -30.11 -36.56
N PHE A 795 4.66 -30.60 -37.77
CA PHE A 795 3.37 -30.47 -38.44
C PHE A 795 2.26 -31.35 -37.84
N ARG A 796 2.57 -32.24 -36.88
CA ARG A 796 1.57 -32.98 -36.08
C ARG A 796 1.10 -32.20 -34.84
N LEU A 797 1.59 -30.99 -34.60
CA LEU A 797 1.06 -30.09 -33.56
C LEU A 797 -0.37 -29.67 -33.94
N ARG A 798 -1.36 -30.08 -33.13
CA ARG A 798 -2.77 -29.74 -33.36
C ARG A 798 -3.22 -28.50 -32.61
N LYS A 799 -2.47 -28.09 -31.59
CA LYS A 799 -2.83 -27.02 -30.64
C LYS A 799 -1.91 -25.80 -30.75
N VAL A 800 -1.29 -25.57 -31.91
CA VAL A 800 -0.42 -24.42 -32.16
C VAL A 800 -0.97 -23.65 -33.36
N LYS A 801 -1.31 -22.37 -33.18
CA LYS A 801 -1.89 -21.54 -34.25
C LYS A 801 -0.84 -21.04 -35.23
N SER A 802 0.34 -20.64 -34.74
CA SER A 802 1.44 -20.19 -35.58
C SER A 802 2.80 -20.73 -35.12
N LEU A 803 3.66 -20.99 -36.11
CA LEU A 803 5.01 -21.51 -35.91
C LEU A 803 6.02 -20.63 -36.67
N ALA A 804 6.97 -20.07 -35.95
CA ALA A 804 8.13 -19.37 -36.50
C ALA A 804 9.37 -20.25 -36.34
N VAL A 805 10.13 -20.49 -37.41
CA VAL A 805 11.38 -21.25 -37.34
C VAL A 805 12.52 -20.34 -37.78
N ARG A 806 13.48 -20.11 -36.87
CA ARG A 806 14.73 -19.42 -37.15
C ARG A 806 15.87 -20.43 -37.18
N TRP A 807 16.79 -20.28 -38.11
CA TRP A 807 17.99 -21.13 -38.12
C TRP A 807 19.26 -20.31 -38.33
N GLU A 808 20.30 -20.67 -37.57
CA GLU A 808 21.64 -20.10 -37.58
C GLU A 808 22.69 -21.17 -37.96
N ALA A 809 23.32 -21.01 -39.13
CA ALA A 809 24.33 -21.93 -39.66
C ALA A 809 25.75 -21.37 -39.50
N ASP A 810 26.74 -22.26 -39.31
CA ASP A 810 28.16 -21.93 -39.19
C ASP A 810 28.91 -21.95 -40.54
N ALA A 811 29.93 -21.11 -40.67
CA ALA A 811 30.41 -20.39 -41.85
C ALA A 811 30.86 -21.16 -43.12
N ARG A 812 30.81 -22.50 -43.19
CA ARG A 812 31.76 -23.22 -44.06
C ARG A 812 31.34 -23.61 -45.48
N HIS A 813 30.11 -23.50 -45.97
CA HIS A 813 29.74 -23.88 -47.36
C HIS A 813 28.78 -22.88 -48.04
N ASP A 814 28.67 -22.95 -49.37
CA ASP A 814 27.93 -22.01 -50.24
C ASP A 814 26.40 -22.22 -50.17
N ASP A 815 25.74 -21.47 -49.27
CA ASP A 815 24.39 -21.78 -48.75
C ASP A 815 23.19 -21.16 -49.53
N GLY A 816 23.43 -20.40 -50.60
CA GLY A 816 22.33 -19.84 -51.43
C GLY A 816 21.54 -20.93 -52.16
N LYS A 817 22.23 -21.91 -52.77
CA LYS A 817 21.61 -23.09 -53.42
C LYS A 817 20.85 -23.96 -52.42
N PHE A 818 21.33 -23.99 -51.18
CA PHE A 818 20.71 -24.75 -50.11
C PHE A 818 19.38 -24.12 -49.69
N MET A 819 19.31 -22.80 -49.50
CA MET A 819 18.06 -22.08 -49.22
C MET A 819 17.01 -22.26 -50.31
N VAL A 820 17.40 -22.16 -51.59
CA VAL A 820 16.48 -22.39 -52.72
C VAL A 820 15.95 -23.83 -52.75
N ARG A 821 16.81 -24.84 -52.52
CA ARG A 821 16.40 -26.25 -52.41
C ARG A 821 15.47 -26.50 -51.21
N TRP A 822 15.70 -25.81 -50.09
CA TRP A 822 14.89 -25.90 -48.87
C TRP A 822 13.50 -25.32 -49.02
N THR A 823 13.44 -24.11 -49.56
CA THR A 823 12.22 -23.40 -49.92
C THR A 823 11.40 -24.21 -50.92
N ALA A 824 12.04 -24.88 -51.88
CA ALA A 824 11.37 -25.80 -52.81
C ALA A 824 10.81 -27.08 -52.15
N ILE A 825 11.52 -27.67 -51.17
CA ILE A 825 11.04 -28.85 -50.40
C ILE A 825 9.83 -28.48 -49.54
N LEU A 826 9.91 -27.36 -48.81
CA LEU A 826 8.83 -26.86 -47.97
C LEU A 826 7.60 -26.45 -48.81
N ARG A 827 7.82 -25.81 -49.97
CA ARG A 827 6.78 -25.53 -50.97
C ARG A 827 6.09 -26.81 -51.44
N ARG A 828 6.85 -27.81 -51.89
CA ARG A 828 6.30 -29.09 -52.40
C ARG A 828 5.49 -29.83 -51.33
N TRP A 829 5.92 -29.78 -50.07
CA TRP A 829 5.21 -30.41 -48.93
C TRP A 829 3.95 -29.65 -48.49
N LEU A 830 4.00 -28.31 -48.44
CA LEU A 830 2.83 -27.46 -48.17
C LEU A 830 1.72 -27.66 -49.21
N LEU A 831 2.12 -27.91 -50.47
CA LEU A 831 1.22 -28.22 -51.59
C LEU A 831 0.67 -29.67 -51.54
N GLN A 832 1.36 -30.60 -50.87
CA GLN A 832 0.97 -32.02 -50.78
C GLN A 832 0.21 -32.39 -49.49
N GLY A 833 0.25 -31.58 -48.42
CA GLY A 833 -0.23 -31.97 -47.08
C GLY A 833 -1.35 -31.10 -46.48
N ALA A 834 -2.35 -31.74 -45.86
CA ALA A 834 -3.49 -31.16 -45.16
C ALA A 834 -3.19 -30.71 -43.70
N GLY A 835 -2.25 -29.79 -43.49
CA GLY A 835 -1.94 -29.23 -42.15
C GLY A 835 -2.66 -27.90 -41.85
N GLN A 836 -3.18 -27.77 -40.61
CA GLN A 836 -3.91 -26.62 -40.01
C GLN A 836 -3.03 -25.49 -39.44
N VAL A 837 -1.70 -25.63 -39.45
CA VAL A 837 -0.79 -24.64 -38.85
C VAL A 837 -0.44 -23.55 -39.86
N THR A 838 -0.67 -22.28 -39.51
CA THR A 838 -0.19 -21.13 -40.28
C THR A 838 1.28 -20.90 -39.94
N MET A 839 2.20 -21.33 -40.81
CA MET A 839 3.60 -20.95 -40.67
C MET A 839 3.73 -19.48 -41.05
N GLN A 840 4.26 -18.66 -40.14
CA GLN A 840 4.59 -17.27 -40.43
C GLN A 840 6.10 -17.12 -40.23
N ASN A 841 6.80 -16.77 -41.31
CA ASN A 841 8.22 -16.42 -41.36
C ASN A 841 9.19 -17.55 -40.99
N ILE A 842 9.79 -18.17 -42.02
CA ILE A 842 11.01 -18.98 -41.84
C ILE A 842 12.20 -18.05 -42.11
N ARG A 843 12.85 -17.59 -41.04
CA ARG A 843 14.01 -16.70 -41.16
C ARG A 843 15.29 -17.50 -40.98
N VAL A 844 16.05 -17.72 -42.05
CA VAL A 844 17.37 -18.36 -41.98
C VAL A 844 18.42 -17.26 -41.97
N THR A 845 19.17 -17.16 -40.88
CA THR A 845 20.11 -16.06 -40.64
C THR A 845 21.51 -16.65 -40.59
N ARG A 846 22.37 -16.30 -41.56
CA ARG A 846 23.80 -16.66 -41.51
C ARG A 846 24.54 -15.57 -40.74
N ARG A 847 25.28 -15.93 -39.68
CA ARG A 847 26.27 -15.02 -39.08
C ARG A 847 27.62 -15.28 -39.74
N HIS A 848 27.88 -14.59 -40.85
CA HIS A 848 29.25 -14.27 -41.24
C HIS A 848 29.47 -12.79 -40.91
N LEU A 849 30.71 -12.40 -40.64
CA LEU A 849 31.11 -11.00 -40.44
C LEU A 849 30.39 -10.07 -41.46
N ALA A 850 29.38 -9.36 -40.95
CA ALA A 850 28.78 -8.11 -41.36
C ALA A 850 27.92 -7.90 -42.65
N VAL A 851 27.71 -8.80 -43.65
CA VAL A 851 27.15 -8.24 -44.94
C VAL A 851 25.97 -8.93 -45.68
N GLN A 852 25.46 -10.15 -45.41
CA GLN A 852 24.30 -10.66 -46.18
C GLN A 852 23.30 -11.52 -45.37
N THR A 853 22.00 -11.23 -45.52
CA THR A 853 20.88 -11.91 -44.83
C THR A 853 19.88 -12.41 -45.89
N TRP A 854 19.33 -13.61 -45.74
CA TRP A 854 18.42 -14.22 -46.72
C TRP A 854 17.08 -14.56 -46.08
N GLY A 855 15.97 -14.07 -46.65
CA GLY A 855 14.62 -14.27 -46.14
C GLY A 855 13.81 -15.24 -46.99
N ALA A 856 13.05 -16.15 -46.37
CA ALA A 856 12.02 -16.92 -47.07
C ALA A 856 10.67 -16.81 -46.35
N VAL A 857 9.65 -16.35 -47.04
CA VAL A 857 8.30 -16.21 -46.49
C VAL A 857 7.36 -17.19 -47.19
N LEU A 858 6.69 -18.03 -46.40
CA LEU A 858 5.74 -19.04 -46.86
C LEU A 858 4.35 -18.68 -46.34
N TRP A 859 3.38 -18.54 -47.23
CA TRP A 859 1.98 -18.36 -46.86
C TRP A 859 1.16 -19.57 -47.31
N LYS A 860 0.15 -20.01 -46.55
CA LYS A 860 -0.82 -21.01 -47.00
C LYS A 860 -2.22 -20.58 -46.58
N ARG A 861 -3.16 -20.51 -47.52
CA ARG A 861 -4.58 -20.27 -47.24
C ARG A 861 -5.41 -21.52 -47.59
N THR A 862 -6.31 -21.91 -46.69
CA THR A 862 -7.29 -23.01 -46.85
C THR A 862 -8.62 -22.53 -47.44
N SER A 863 -9.53 -23.50 -47.62
CA SER A 863 -10.83 -23.53 -48.34
C SER A 863 -10.87 -23.16 -49.83
N ASP A 864 -9.99 -22.30 -50.32
CA ASP A 864 -10.11 -21.80 -51.70
C ASP A 864 -8.77 -21.59 -52.43
N ARG A 865 -7.64 -21.89 -51.75
CA ARG A 865 -6.22 -21.94 -52.23
C ARG A 865 -5.69 -20.57 -52.77
N LEU A 866 -4.38 -20.29 -52.96
CA LEU A 866 -3.13 -21.04 -52.82
C LEU A 866 -2.00 -20.15 -52.27
N VAL A 867 -1.05 -20.84 -51.68
CA VAL A 867 0.30 -20.51 -51.20
C VAL A 867 1.16 -19.64 -52.14
N VAL A 868 1.86 -18.64 -51.58
CA VAL A 868 3.03 -17.99 -52.22
C VAL A 868 4.27 -18.20 -51.36
N VAL A 869 5.37 -18.52 -52.02
CA VAL A 869 6.68 -18.85 -51.45
C VAL A 869 7.68 -17.90 -52.06
N GLU A 870 8.16 -16.93 -51.28
CA GLU A 870 9.14 -15.97 -51.76
C GLU A 870 10.48 -16.17 -51.03
N CYS A 871 11.58 -16.04 -51.77
CA CYS A 871 12.94 -16.14 -51.24
C CYS A 871 13.73 -14.94 -51.76
N HIS A 872 14.27 -14.12 -50.87
CA HIS A 872 14.92 -12.86 -51.23
C HIS A 872 16.29 -12.73 -50.57
N ASP A 873 17.19 -11.98 -51.20
CA ASP A 873 18.35 -11.37 -50.52
C ASP A 873 17.88 -10.10 -49.81
N ASP A 874 17.94 -10.07 -48.47
CA ASP A 874 17.50 -8.90 -47.71
C ASP A 874 18.47 -7.70 -47.89
N ALA A 875 19.71 -7.92 -48.35
CA ALA A 875 20.65 -6.82 -48.60
C ALA A 875 20.40 -6.12 -49.95
N GLN A 876 19.75 -6.78 -50.91
CA GLN A 876 19.56 -6.26 -52.28
C GLN A 876 18.09 -6.22 -52.74
N GLY A 877 17.15 -6.78 -51.96
CA GLY A 877 15.73 -6.83 -52.30
C GLY A 877 15.37 -7.64 -53.55
N ARG A 878 16.34 -8.36 -54.14
CA ARG A 878 16.12 -9.19 -55.32
C ARG A 878 15.56 -10.56 -54.92
N SER A 879 14.48 -10.97 -55.60
CA SER A 879 14.03 -12.36 -55.57
C SER A 879 15.15 -13.27 -56.07
N LEU A 880 15.48 -14.28 -55.28
CA LEU A 880 16.38 -15.37 -55.67
C LEU A 880 15.70 -16.41 -56.57
N LEU A 881 14.39 -16.29 -56.75
CA LEU A 881 13.62 -17.07 -57.71
C LEU A 881 13.58 -16.31 -59.05
N PRO A 882 13.72 -17.00 -60.20
CA PRO A 882 13.78 -16.36 -61.53
C PRO A 882 12.53 -15.52 -61.88
N PRO A 883 12.65 -14.44 -62.69
CA PRO A 883 11.55 -13.50 -63.00
C PRO A 883 10.53 -14.05 -64.01
N PRO A 884 9.29 -13.52 -64.03
CA PRO A 884 8.18 -14.08 -64.80
C PRO A 884 8.19 -13.58 -66.25
N ALA A 885 8.65 -14.39 -67.19
CA ALA A 885 8.42 -14.14 -68.63
C ALA A 885 7.58 -15.28 -69.22
N ARG A 886 6.41 -14.90 -69.79
CA ARG A 886 5.36 -15.70 -70.47
C ARG A 886 4.24 -16.27 -69.58
N LEU A 887 3.32 -15.38 -69.21
CA LEU A 887 1.92 -15.72 -68.93
C LEU A 887 1.21 -16.16 -70.22
N ALA A 888 0.53 -17.32 -70.19
CA ALA A 888 -0.52 -17.68 -71.16
C ALA A 888 -1.67 -18.42 -70.42
N PRO A 889 -2.93 -18.30 -70.88
CA PRO A 889 -4.13 -18.36 -70.03
C PRO A 889 -4.77 -19.74 -70.03
N LEU A 890 -5.46 -20.15 -68.94
CA LEU A 890 -6.58 -21.12 -68.99
C LEU A 890 -7.27 -21.32 -67.63
N ILE A 891 -8.44 -20.72 -67.44
CA ILE A 891 -9.75 -21.41 -67.36
C ILE A 891 -10.78 -20.48 -66.70
N ARG A 892 -11.76 -20.06 -67.53
CA ARG A 892 -13.05 -19.48 -67.13
C ARG A 892 -13.95 -20.58 -66.56
N GLY A 893 -14.71 -20.28 -65.51
CA GLY A 893 -15.89 -21.06 -65.12
C GLY A 893 -15.86 -21.60 -63.69
N ALA A 894 -16.00 -20.73 -62.69
CA ALA A 894 -16.36 -21.12 -61.32
C ALA A 894 -17.10 -19.97 -60.60
N SER A 895 -18.11 -19.41 -61.26
CA SER A 895 -19.12 -18.54 -60.63
C SER A 895 -20.39 -19.36 -60.46
N ARG A 896 -20.49 -20.12 -59.36
CA ARG A 896 -21.72 -20.72 -58.81
C ARG A 896 -21.32 -21.51 -57.57
N PHE A 897 -21.98 -21.21 -56.45
CA PHE A 897 -21.85 -21.75 -55.08
C PHE A 897 -21.43 -20.67 -54.07
N VAL A 898 -22.27 -19.62 -53.99
CA VAL A 898 -22.54 -18.94 -52.72
C VAL A 898 -23.85 -19.54 -52.24
N ASP A 899 -23.88 -20.11 -51.03
CA ASP A 899 -25.02 -19.93 -50.16
C ASP A 899 -24.67 -20.10 -48.67
N ARG A 900 -25.50 -19.42 -47.87
CA ARG A 900 -25.45 -19.21 -46.43
C ARG A 900 -25.69 -20.47 -45.59
N GLU A 901 -25.30 -20.33 -44.32
CA GLU A 901 -25.86 -20.96 -43.11
C GLU A 901 -25.48 -22.42 -42.75
N ASP A 902 -25.29 -22.56 -41.44
CA ASP A 902 -25.34 -23.76 -40.60
C ASP A 902 -24.14 -24.71 -40.40
N GLU A 903 -24.17 -25.20 -39.16
CA GLU A 903 -23.20 -25.93 -38.37
C GLU A 903 -22.97 -27.39 -38.86
N ASN A 904 -21.83 -27.95 -38.42
CA ASN A 904 -21.53 -29.39 -38.22
C ASN A 904 -20.91 -30.26 -39.36
N TYR A 905 -19.62 -30.54 -39.15
CA TYR A 905 -18.92 -31.85 -39.09
C TYR A 905 -18.85 -32.85 -40.29
N TYR A 906 -17.60 -33.02 -40.80
CA TYR A 906 -16.87 -34.27 -41.15
C TYR A 906 -17.41 -35.25 -42.26
N PRO A 907 -16.58 -36.19 -42.78
CA PRO A 907 -16.28 -36.31 -44.22
C PRO A 907 -16.93 -37.52 -44.89
N LEU A 908 -17.06 -37.48 -46.22
CA LEU A 908 -17.20 -38.69 -47.05
C LEU A 908 -16.28 -38.65 -48.29
N PRO A 909 -15.83 -39.82 -48.78
CA PRO A 909 -14.71 -39.96 -49.71
C PRO A 909 -15.13 -39.82 -51.18
N MET A 910 -14.26 -39.19 -51.99
CA MET A 910 -14.53 -38.94 -53.40
C MET A 910 -14.47 -40.21 -54.30
N PRO A 911 -15.30 -40.28 -55.37
CA PRO A 911 -15.58 -41.51 -56.10
C PRO A 911 -14.49 -41.95 -57.09
N ARG A 912 -14.50 -43.26 -57.42
CA ARG A 912 -13.50 -43.98 -58.23
C ARG A 912 -13.28 -43.42 -59.64
N ASP A 913 -14.26 -42.75 -60.24
CA ASP A 913 -14.16 -42.26 -61.62
C ASP A 913 -13.15 -41.13 -61.80
N PHE A 914 -12.84 -40.40 -60.73
CA PHE A 914 -11.82 -39.35 -60.75
C PHE A 914 -10.39 -39.93 -60.75
N ARG A 915 -10.18 -41.13 -60.19
CA ARG A 915 -8.88 -41.83 -60.23
C ARG A 915 -8.54 -42.38 -61.62
N PHE A 916 -9.56 -42.66 -62.45
CA PHE A 916 -9.36 -43.27 -63.75
C PHE A 916 -8.92 -42.26 -64.83
N ARG A 917 -9.43 -41.02 -64.77
CA ARG A 917 -9.02 -39.94 -65.71
C ARG A 917 -7.61 -39.40 -65.45
N ALA A 918 -7.08 -39.57 -64.24
CA ALA A 918 -5.70 -39.20 -63.91
C ALA A 918 -4.65 -40.21 -64.44
N ARG A 919 -5.05 -41.46 -64.66
CA ARG A 919 -4.18 -42.54 -65.20
C ARG A 919 -3.99 -42.49 -66.71
N SER A 920 -4.81 -41.77 -67.48
CA SER A 920 -4.68 -41.67 -68.93
C SER A 920 -3.82 -40.49 -69.41
N ARG A 921 -3.36 -39.63 -68.49
CA ARG A 921 -2.56 -38.41 -68.80
C ARG A 921 -1.07 -38.54 -68.50
N PHE A 922 -0.66 -39.62 -67.85
CA PHE A 922 0.73 -40.00 -67.63
C PHE A 922 0.85 -41.48 -68.03
N GLY A 923 1.62 -41.77 -69.09
CA GLY A 923 1.73 -43.11 -69.68
C GLY A 923 2.22 -44.21 -68.71
N PRO A 924 2.23 -45.49 -69.13
CA PRO A 924 2.50 -46.63 -68.26
C PRO A 924 3.96 -46.68 -67.77
N GLN A 925 4.12 -47.14 -66.53
CA GLN A 925 5.39 -47.35 -65.83
C GLN A 925 6.32 -48.33 -66.57
N ARG A 926 7.63 -48.13 -66.44
CA ARG A 926 8.58 -49.26 -66.37
C ARG A 926 8.93 -49.50 -64.91
N GLU A 927 8.43 -50.62 -64.39
CA GLU A 927 9.07 -51.33 -63.29
C GLU A 927 10.43 -51.82 -63.77
N LEU A 928 11.49 -51.63 -62.97
CA LEU A 928 12.67 -52.50 -62.93
C LEU A 928 13.57 -52.08 -61.75
N GLY A 929 13.71 -53.00 -60.79
CA GLY A 929 14.98 -53.29 -60.12
C GLY A 929 15.32 -52.52 -58.85
N ASP A 930 15.34 -53.25 -57.73
CA ASP A 930 16.17 -52.97 -56.56
C ASP A 930 17.62 -52.61 -56.94
N SER A 931 18.17 -51.53 -56.38
CA SER A 931 19.48 -51.52 -55.72
C SER A 931 19.88 -50.12 -55.28
N ASP A 932 20.65 -50.10 -54.19
CA ASP A 932 21.17 -48.93 -53.50
C ASP A 932 22.04 -47.99 -54.37
N LYS A 933 22.02 -46.71 -53.95
CA LYS A 933 23.04 -45.65 -54.08
C LYS A 933 22.80 -44.50 -55.07
N GLU A 934 22.94 -43.32 -54.45
CA GLU A 934 23.56 -42.07 -54.93
C GLU A 934 22.87 -41.18 -55.98
N ASP A 935 22.86 -39.89 -55.60
CA ASP A 935 22.92 -38.66 -56.38
C ASP A 935 22.08 -38.47 -57.65
N TRP A 936 21.12 -37.55 -57.55
CA TRP A 936 20.62 -36.79 -58.68
C TRP A 936 20.99 -35.32 -58.49
N ASP A 937 22.00 -34.93 -59.25
CA ASP A 937 22.26 -33.57 -59.71
C ASP A 937 21.06 -33.06 -60.51
N MET A 938 20.75 -31.78 -60.32
CA MET A 938 19.80 -31.04 -61.15
C MET A 938 20.39 -29.64 -61.36
N GLU A 939 21.26 -29.56 -62.37
CA GLU A 939 21.33 -28.42 -63.28
C GLU A 939 20.17 -28.54 -64.29
N ASP A 940 19.86 -27.45 -65.00
CA ASP A 940 18.83 -27.27 -66.05
C ASP A 940 17.35 -27.02 -65.63
N GLY A 941 17.01 -25.72 -65.61
CA GLY A 941 16.14 -25.06 -66.61
C GLY A 941 14.70 -25.55 -66.83
N GLY A 942 13.71 -24.68 -66.57
CA GLY A 942 12.40 -24.73 -67.23
C GLY A 942 11.20 -24.35 -66.36
N ASP A 943 10.63 -23.18 -66.65
CA ASP A 943 9.44 -22.49 -66.09
C ASP A 943 8.15 -23.37 -66.08
N ALA A 944 7.04 -23.07 -65.38
CA ALA A 944 6.32 -21.80 -65.28
C ALA A 944 5.25 -21.82 -64.18
N ASP A 945 4.85 -20.63 -63.71
CA ASP A 945 3.48 -20.19 -63.37
C ASP A 945 3.51 -19.16 -62.22
N SER A 946 3.52 -17.89 -62.64
CA SER A 946 3.31 -16.68 -61.85
C SER A 946 1.81 -16.35 -61.70
N LEU A 947 1.40 -15.79 -60.56
CA LEU A 947 0.02 -15.33 -60.31
C LEU A 947 -0.06 -13.85 -59.93
N ILE A 948 -1.16 -13.26 -60.39
CA ILE A 948 -1.51 -11.85 -60.57
C ILE A 948 -2.34 -11.34 -59.38
N GLU A 949 -2.26 -10.04 -59.11
CA GLU A 949 -3.17 -9.28 -58.24
C GLU A 949 -4.44 -8.86 -59.01
N VAL A 950 -5.63 -9.14 -58.45
CA VAL A 950 -6.89 -8.48 -58.85
C VAL A 950 -7.74 -8.22 -57.62
N ASP A 951 -8.07 -6.94 -57.43
CA ASP A 951 -9.04 -6.37 -56.51
C ASP A 951 -10.49 -6.65 -56.96
N THR A 952 -11.39 -6.97 -56.04
CA THR A 952 -12.76 -6.43 -56.01
C THR A 952 -13.36 -6.60 -54.62
N GLY A 953 -13.65 -5.47 -53.98
CA GLY A 953 -14.30 -5.26 -52.69
C GLY A 953 -15.41 -6.22 -52.22
N ALA A 954 -15.37 -6.49 -50.91
CA ALA A 954 -16.37 -6.11 -49.91
C ALA A 954 -15.73 -6.29 -48.52
#